data_AF-A0A1G2YRF1-F1
#
_entry.id   AF-A0A1G2YRF1-F1
#
_cell.length_a   1.000
_cell.length_b   1.000
_cell.length_c   1.000
_cell.angle_alpha   90.00
_cell.angle_beta   90.00
_cell.angle_gamma   90.00
#
_symmetry.space_group_name_H-M   'P 1'
#
loop_
_entity.id
_entity.type
_entity.pdbx_description
1 polymer ?
#
loop_
_entity_poly.entity_id
_entity_poly.type
_entity_poly.pdbx_seq_one_letter_code
_entity_poly.pdbx_strand_id
1 'polypeptide(L)'
;MHIQKVNKNSDTIISRYQKQEVIEHIVVRPLNGNDSITEITDLLHRAFAKGSYQPFNYPAAQQNNETTAEQIKRGRGCVAVIDERIVGVGIVWPPAGPATRWGYPRRRVAHLRQLAVEPDFQSLGIGTIILNACECAAMETGANELSGSAPIGSQQVSFYKRRGYRLLRYVSWSNTDYDSVIFTKPLVKNDRFYWIRFLVDKTKYFRSFVIYKTKHLLLTTAVVFRDVAGTISIPVHLRRKARKIFTKDPWKRRFKMYLTVKFWKKKFMAMSILRWFCWITRSLTKRLNTGNPIEILLYCQCPAIQYAEHLRRFAEVFSNDPRLHFVVTFEWYLKKTPESYKWIRKILPYPEVSNARAYLREWDMIVAADHPMHQLMFSPRKCPTLQIGHGGTNKSKPGDSNTRPYGKYALKKRTLCSLFSKRQPLYTRMFEAEEEIRDLAVRVNPLLKDRIVVVGNLVYDSILNSVELRKQFRHELGIKDNEIVVFVMSTWRDECLFRSIGDAFLEESRKLLGKYRFILSIHPNEYRPRPSGDRVWGEYLRTQQQYGYIIREPENDYVPYLVAYLVASDIVLSDHTCLVEYAALLQRPIVCVPVNDEYIWKGSITWEIFQFAPKIHDMADLHKALLKVKENDYPWDKLRQLSNTMNRHPGQAVNLIRNEVYTMLKMQHTNLKNPIDNAIYSNCYKDFTGEM
;
A
#
# COMPACT_ATOMS: atom_id res chain seq x y z
N MET A 1 37.21 27.27 48.43
CA MET A 1 36.49 25.99 48.61
C MET A 1 35.25 26.03 47.73
N HIS A 2 35.39 25.72 46.44
CA HIS A 2 34.33 25.80 45.44
C HIS A 2 33.73 24.40 45.20
N ILE A 3 32.42 24.29 45.44
CA ILE A 3 31.61 23.10 45.17
C ILE A 3 31.54 22.90 43.65
N GLN A 4 32.09 21.78 43.17
CA GLN A 4 32.00 21.33 41.78
C GLN A 4 30.53 21.08 41.40
N LYS A 5 30.05 21.80 40.39
CA LYS A 5 28.82 21.47 39.66
C LYS A 5 29.06 20.20 38.85
N VAL A 6 28.35 19.13 39.21
CA VAL A 6 28.21 17.94 38.36
C VAL A 6 27.48 18.34 37.08
N ASN A 7 28.15 18.16 35.94
CA ASN A 7 27.65 18.47 34.61
C ASN A 7 26.48 17.55 34.24
N LYS A 8 25.35 18.15 33.84
CA LYS A 8 24.20 17.46 33.24
C LYS A 8 24.51 17.16 31.76
N ASN A 9 24.82 15.90 31.45
CA ASN A 9 24.69 15.40 30.08
C ASN A 9 23.21 15.11 29.78
N SER A 10 22.42 16.17 29.67
CA SER A 10 21.10 16.16 29.06
C SER A 10 21.22 16.58 27.59
N ASP A 11 21.92 15.77 26.79
CA ASP A 11 21.77 15.78 25.33
C ASP A 11 20.42 15.14 25.00
N THR A 12 19.35 15.85 25.31
CA THR A 12 17.99 15.34 25.24
C THR A 12 17.41 15.61 23.87
N ILE A 13 16.80 14.57 23.28
CA ILE A 13 15.92 14.57 22.09
C ILE A 13 14.95 15.78 22.04
N ILE A 14 14.67 16.39 23.19
CA ILE A 14 13.93 17.64 23.41
C ILE A 14 14.49 18.81 22.58
N SER A 15 15.81 18.90 22.34
CA SER A 15 16.39 19.98 21.53
C SER A 15 16.18 19.79 20.02
N ARG A 16 15.91 18.55 19.57
CA ARG A 16 15.80 18.19 18.14
C ARG A 16 14.40 18.32 17.57
N TYR A 17 13.35 18.27 18.40
CA TYR A 17 11.96 18.33 17.95
C TYR A 17 11.17 19.40 18.70
N GLN A 18 10.44 20.24 17.97
CA GLN A 18 9.41 21.05 18.63
C GLN A 18 8.38 20.12 19.28
N LYS A 19 7.88 20.45 20.48
CA LYS A 19 6.91 19.60 21.25
C LYS A 19 5.69 19.12 20.43
N GLN A 20 5.36 19.79 19.33
CA GLN A 20 4.25 19.44 18.43
C GLN A 20 4.60 18.38 17.37
N GLU A 21 5.88 18.19 17.02
CA GLU A 21 6.34 17.23 16.01
C GLU A 21 6.59 15.83 16.61
N VAL A 22 6.83 15.75 17.92
CA VAL A 22 7.09 14.50 18.68
C VAL A 22 6.07 13.39 18.41
N ILE A 23 4.79 13.75 18.24
CA ILE A 23 3.70 12.78 17.98
C ILE A 23 3.84 12.13 16.60
N GLU A 24 4.51 12.76 15.65
CA GLU A 24 4.67 12.23 14.29
C GLU A 24 5.79 11.19 14.20
N HIS A 25 6.75 11.27 15.13
CA HIS A 25 7.89 10.36 15.22
C HIS A 25 7.66 9.19 16.19
N ILE A 26 6.57 9.20 16.96
CA ILE A 26 6.32 8.16 17.94
C ILE A 26 5.80 6.86 17.31
N VAL A 27 6.48 5.77 17.61
CA VAL A 27 6.07 4.42 17.21
C VAL A 27 5.64 3.64 18.45
N VAL A 28 4.37 3.20 18.47
CA VAL A 28 3.88 2.27 19.52
C VAL A 28 3.88 0.85 18.99
N ARG A 29 4.57 -0.04 19.70
CA ARG A 29 4.75 -1.45 19.33
C ARG A 29 4.68 -2.37 20.55
N PRO A 30 4.47 -3.69 20.35
CA PRO A 30 4.72 -4.67 21.39
C PRO A 30 6.15 -4.55 21.92
N LEU A 31 6.28 -4.75 23.22
CA LEU A 31 7.56 -5.01 23.86
C LEU A 31 8.08 -6.37 23.37
N ASN A 32 9.34 -6.44 22.95
CA ASN A 32 9.99 -7.65 22.45
C ASN A 32 11.27 -7.95 23.25
N GLY A 33 11.88 -9.13 23.03
CA GLY A 33 13.01 -9.61 23.83
C GLY A 33 14.30 -8.78 23.75
N ASN A 34 14.43 -7.90 22.74
CA ASN A 34 15.60 -7.04 22.58
C ASN A 34 15.43 -5.69 23.28
N ASP A 35 14.25 -5.37 23.83
CA ASP A 35 14.02 -4.12 24.56
C ASP A 35 14.73 -4.16 25.93
N SER A 36 15.46 -3.10 26.26
CA SER A 36 16.21 -3.02 27.51
C SER A 36 15.29 -2.95 28.73
N ILE A 37 15.35 -3.98 29.57
CA ILE A 37 14.64 -4.02 30.87
C ILE A 37 15.12 -2.87 31.76
N THR A 38 16.42 -2.55 31.70
CA THR A 38 17.03 -1.44 32.44
C THR A 38 16.44 -0.10 32.00
N GLU A 39 16.37 0.16 30.69
CA GLU A 39 15.80 1.40 30.17
C GLU A 39 14.34 1.60 30.60
N ILE A 40 13.55 0.53 30.60
CA ILE A 40 12.16 0.54 31.08
C ILE A 40 12.09 0.82 32.59
N THR A 41 12.99 0.20 33.36
CA THR A 41 13.06 0.39 34.82
C THR A 41 13.41 1.84 35.16
N ASP A 42 14.42 2.40 34.49
CA ASP A 42 14.82 3.79 34.67
C ASP A 42 13.70 4.77 34.25
N LEU A 43 12.97 4.47 33.18
CA LEU A 43 11.79 5.22 32.78
C LEU A 43 10.70 5.21 33.87
N LEU A 44 10.46 4.07 34.52
CA LEU A 44 9.48 3.96 35.60
C LEU A 44 9.94 4.77 36.82
N HIS A 45 11.22 4.74 37.17
CA HIS A 45 11.79 5.59 38.23
C HIS A 45 11.54 7.07 37.95
N ARG A 46 11.85 7.54 36.74
CA ARG A 46 11.64 8.95 36.36
C ARG A 46 10.15 9.34 36.31
N ALA A 47 9.31 8.49 35.71
CA ALA A 47 7.89 8.79 35.52
C ALA A 47 7.06 8.78 36.81
N PHE A 48 7.48 8.00 37.81
CA PHE A 48 6.79 7.86 39.09
C PHE A 48 7.52 8.49 40.28
N ALA A 49 8.65 9.17 40.06
CA ALA A 49 9.41 9.87 41.09
C ALA A 49 8.52 10.83 41.89
N LYS A 50 8.74 10.87 43.21
CA LYS A 50 8.00 11.76 44.11
C LYS A 50 8.35 13.22 43.81
N GLY A 51 7.34 14.07 43.70
CA GLY A 51 7.51 15.50 43.45
C GLY A 51 6.25 16.30 43.71
N SER A 52 6.30 17.61 43.49
CA SER A 52 5.18 18.54 43.74
C SER A 52 3.90 18.19 42.98
N TYR A 53 4.02 17.59 41.78
CA TYR A 53 2.90 17.15 40.96
C TYR A 53 2.52 15.68 41.15
N GLN A 54 3.34 14.91 41.87
CA GLN A 54 3.22 13.46 42.06
C GLN A 54 3.64 13.12 43.51
N PRO A 55 2.79 13.38 44.51
CA PRO A 55 3.18 13.34 45.93
C PRO A 55 3.22 11.93 46.55
N PHE A 56 2.87 10.89 45.78
CA PHE A 56 2.70 9.53 46.27
C PHE A 56 3.97 8.70 46.10
N ASN A 57 4.26 7.79 47.05
CA ASN A 57 5.37 6.85 46.95
C ASN A 57 4.96 5.63 46.13
N TYR A 58 5.13 5.69 44.81
CA TYR A 58 4.80 4.56 43.93
C TYR A 58 5.85 3.44 44.06
N PRO A 59 5.45 2.17 44.27
CA PRO A 59 6.39 1.05 44.26
C PRO A 59 7.19 0.95 42.96
N ALA A 60 6.58 1.34 41.83
CA ALA A 60 7.24 1.36 40.53
C ALA A 60 8.43 2.35 40.45
N ALA A 61 8.49 3.35 41.33
CA ALA A 61 9.62 4.28 41.38
C ALA A 61 10.86 3.70 42.09
N GLN A 62 10.73 2.55 42.75
CA GLN A 62 11.78 1.92 43.56
C GLN A 62 12.07 0.47 43.15
N GLN A 63 11.39 -0.04 42.11
CA GLN A 63 11.53 -1.44 41.69
C GLN A 63 12.87 -1.69 40.98
N ASN A 64 13.39 -2.90 41.09
CA ASN A 64 14.59 -3.34 40.36
C ASN A 64 14.25 -3.94 38.98
N ASN A 65 15.30 -4.25 38.20
CA ASN A 65 15.18 -4.82 36.85
C ASN A 65 14.47 -6.19 36.87
N GLU A 66 14.71 -7.00 37.91
CA GLU A 66 14.10 -8.31 38.09
C GLU A 66 12.58 -8.21 38.24
N THR A 67 12.10 -7.25 39.04
CA THR A 67 10.68 -6.97 39.21
C THR A 67 10.05 -6.51 37.89
N THR A 68 10.72 -5.62 37.15
CA THR A 68 10.26 -5.18 35.82
C THR A 68 10.14 -6.37 34.86
N ALA A 69 11.17 -7.22 34.80
CA ALA A 69 11.18 -8.43 33.98
C ALA A 69 10.02 -9.37 34.33
N GLU A 70 9.72 -9.55 35.61
CA GLU A 70 8.61 -10.38 36.07
C GLU A 70 7.24 -9.79 35.68
N GLN A 71 7.05 -8.46 35.82
CA GLN A 71 5.81 -7.81 35.38
C GLN A 71 5.58 -7.99 33.88
N ILE A 72 6.65 -7.88 33.08
CA ILE A 72 6.63 -8.11 31.63
C ILE A 72 6.30 -9.57 31.33
N LYS A 73 6.97 -10.53 31.98
CA LYS A 73 6.77 -11.97 31.78
C LYS A 73 5.34 -12.42 32.08
N ARG A 74 4.71 -11.83 33.10
CA ARG A 74 3.32 -12.12 33.50
C ARG A 74 2.27 -11.48 32.58
N GLY A 75 2.67 -10.59 31.67
CA GLY A 75 1.75 -9.75 30.90
C GLY A 75 2.13 -9.56 29.43
N ARG A 76 1.39 -8.67 28.77
CA ARG A 76 1.74 -8.12 27.46
C ARG A 76 2.19 -6.67 27.65
N GLY A 77 3.44 -6.39 27.28
CA GLY A 77 4.01 -5.04 27.28
C GLY A 77 3.80 -4.31 25.95
N CYS A 78 3.48 -3.03 26.01
CA CYS A 78 3.54 -2.08 24.90
C CYS A 78 4.60 -1.03 25.23
N VAL A 79 5.40 -0.62 24.24
CA VAL A 79 6.35 0.49 24.37
C VAL A 79 6.04 1.57 23.34
N ALA A 80 6.30 2.82 23.69
CA ALA A 80 6.33 3.95 22.78
C ALA A 80 7.79 4.38 22.60
N VAL A 81 8.22 4.49 21.34
CA VAL A 81 9.63 4.69 20.97
C VAL A 81 9.76 5.92 20.08
N ILE A 82 10.80 6.71 20.32
CA ILE A 82 11.23 7.84 19.49
C ILE A 82 12.73 7.68 19.26
N ASP A 83 13.17 7.64 18.01
CA ASP A 83 14.58 7.45 17.62
C ASP A 83 15.26 6.34 18.43
N GLU A 84 14.62 5.16 18.46
CA GLU A 84 15.07 3.96 19.17
C GLU A 84 15.02 4.01 20.71
N ARG A 85 14.81 5.17 21.33
CA ARG A 85 14.64 5.32 22.78
C ARG A 85 13.21 5.06 23.24
N ILE A 86 13.06 4.30 24.33
CA ILE A 86 11.77 4.04 24.98
C ILE A 86 11.36 5.27 25.79
N VAL A 87 10.26 5.90 25.38
CA VAL A 87 9.69 7.11 26.02
C VAL A 87 8.37 6.85 26.74
N GLY A 88 7.86 5.61 26.67
CA GLY A 88 6.65 5.21 27.37
C GLY A 88 6.46 3.70 27.39
N VAL A 89 5.79 3.20 28.43
CA VAL A 89 5.52 1.77 28.63
C VAL A 89 4.10 1.54 29.16
N GLY A 90 3.50 0.42 28.76
CA GLY A 90 2.19 -0.04 29.20
C GLY A 90 2.17 -1.56 29.38
N ILE A 91 1.87 -2.07 30.58
CA ILE A 91 1.84 -3.52 30.86
C ILE A 91 0.43 -3.97 31.23
N VAL A 92 -0.06 -4.99 30.53
CA VAL A 92 -1.38 -5.60 30.75
C VAL A 92 -1.24 -7.06 31.13
N TRP A 93 -1.74 -7.43 32.29
CA TRP A 93 -1.88 -8.81 32.71
C TRP A 93 -3.19 -9.41 32.18
N PRO A 94 -3.17 -10.65 31.65
CA PRO A 94 -4.36 -11.32 31.16
C PRO A 94 -5.34 -11.62 32.31
N PRO A 95 -6.61 -11.98 31.99
CA PRO A 95 -7.55 -12.48 33.00
C PRO A 95 -6.99 -13.68 33.74
N ALA A 96 -7.03 -13.64 35.08
CA ALA A 96 -6.60 -14.74 35.92
C ALA A 96 -7.72 -15.81 36.02
N GLY A 97 -7.55 -16.94 35.33
CA GLY A 97 -8.34 -18.17 35.51
C GLY A 97 -9.87 -18.05 35.34
N PRO A 98 -10.63 -19.14 35.51
CA PRO A 98 -12.09 -19.12 35.44
C PRO A 98 -12.68 -18.39 36.66
N ALA A 99 -12.91 -17.09 36.49
CA ALA A 99 -13.88 -16.28 37.23
C ALA A 99 -13.85 -16.30 38.77
N THR A 100 -12.73 -16.03 39.44
CA THR A 100 -12.75 -15.87 40.92
C THR A 100 -11.72 -14.87 41.44
N ARG A 101 -12.11 -13.59 41.52
CA ARG A 101 -11.62 -12.68 42.59
C ARG A 101 -12.58 -11.54 42.92
N TRP A 102 -13.52 -11.23 42.00
CA TRP A 102 -14.41 -10.06 42.11
C TRP A 102 -15.91 -10.37 41.93
N GLY A 103 -16.33 -11.63 42.11
CA GLY A 103 -17.76 -12.00 42.23
C GLY A 103 -18.63 -11.92 40.96
N TYR A 104 -18.05 -11.80 39.76
CA TYR A 104 -18.82 -11.79 38.50
C TYR A 104 -18.44 -12.97 37.60
N PRO A 105 -19.25 -14.04 37.52
CA PRO A 105 -18.94 -15.27 36.76
C PRO A 105 -18.82 -15.08 35.23
N ARG A 106 -19.09 -13.88 34.68
CA ARG A 106 -19.06 -13.58 33.24
C ARG A 106 -18.02 -12.54 32.79
N ARG A 107 -17.20 -12.01 33.71
CA ARG A 107 -16.24 -10.93 33.41
C ARG A 107 -14.82 -11.48 33.33
N ARG A 108 -14.24 -11.50 32.12
CA ARG A 108 -12.83 -11.78 31.89
C ARG A 108 -12.08 -10.46 31.99
N VAL A 109 -11.62 -10.13 33.18
CA VAL A 109 -11.01 -8.83 33.50
C VAL A 109 -9.49 -8.90 33.34
N ALA A 110 -8.93 -8.12 32.43
CA ALA A 110 -7.49 -7.88 32.37
C ALA A 110 -7.09 -6.76 33.34
N HIS A 111 -5.81 -6.71 33.71
CA HIS A 111 -5.28 -5.73 34.66
C HIS A 111 -4.17 -4.89 34.04
N LEU A 112 -4.38 -3.59 33.90
CA LEU A 112 -3.36 -2.61 33.60
C LEU A 112 -2.49 -2.41 34.85
N ARG A 113 -1.21 -2.76 34.76
CA ARG A 113 -0.26 -2.72 35.89
C ARG A 113 0.55 -1.44 35.91
N GLN A 114 1.22 -1.14 34.82
CA GLN A 114 2.14 -0.01 34.73
C GLN A 114 1.87 0.74 33.43
N LEU A 115 1.54 2.02 33.55
CA LEU A 115 1.42 2.96 32.44
C LEU A 115 2.27 4.18 32.76
N ALA A 116 3.39 4.32 32.06
CA ALA A 116 4.33 5.40 32.28
C ALA A 116 4.70 6.08 30.96
N VAL A 117 5.01 7.37 31.05
CA VAL A 117 5.51 8.21 29.96
C VAL A 117 6.61 9.07 30.56
N GLU A 118 7.71 9.21 29.84
CA GLU A 118 8.84 10.06 30.22
C GLU A 118 8.32 11.47 30.55
N PRO A 119 8.70 12.08 31.68
CA PRO A 119 8.11 13.33 32.18
C PRO A 119 8.08 14.45 31.13
N ASP A 120 9.16 14.61 30.36
CA ASP A 120 9.29 15.66 29.34
C ASP A 120 8.31 15.51 28.16
N PHE A 121 7.78 14.31 27.95
CA PHE A 121 6.82 13.99 26.90
C PHE A 121 5.38 13.79 27.42
N GLN A 122 5.14 14.03 28.71
CA GLN A 122 3.78 14.01 29.27
C GLN A 122 2.91 15.15 28.69
N SER A 123 1.59 14.98 28.77
CA SER A 123 0.60 15.91 28.20
C SER A 123 0.61 16.07 26.67
N LEU A 124 1.46 15.35 25.93
CA LEU A 124 1.46 15.28 24.46
C LEU A 124 0.52 14.19 23.90
N GLY A 125 -0.25 13.51 24.76
CA GLY A 125 -1.19 12.48 24.33
C GLY A 125 -0.61 11.06 24.24
N ILE A 126 0.71 10.87 24.42
CA ILE A 126 1.40 9.57 24.37
C ILE A 126 0.76 8.53 25.30
N GLY A 127 0.48 8.90 26.55
CA GLY A 127 -0.19 7.99 27.50
C GLY A 127 -1.56 7.50 27.01
N THR A 128 -2.26 8.28 26.17
CA THR A 128 -3.51 7.83 25.52
C THR A 128 -3.23 6.76 24.47
N ILE A 129 -2.20 6.95 23.66
CA ILE A 129 -1.83 6.02 22.59
C ILE A 129 -1.43 4.68 23.20
N ILE A 130 -0.61 4.70 24.26
CA ILE A 130 -0.22 3.50 25.01
C ILE A 130 -1.42 2.85 25.69
N LEU A 131 -2.28 3.62 26.38
CA LEU A 131 -3.48 3.06 27.02
C LEU A 131 -4.39 2.37 26.01
N ASN A 132 -4.58 2.95 24.82
CA ASN A 132 -5.38 2.31 23.78
C ASN A 132 -4.72 1.02 23.27
N ALA A 133 -3.39 0.97 23.16
CA ALA A 133 -2.65 -0.25 22.84
C ALA A 133 -2.85 -1.32 23.93
N CYS A 134 -2.86 -0.92 25.21
CA CYS A 134 -3.17 -1.80 26.34
C CYS A 134 -4.62 -2.33 26.30
N GLU A 135 -5.60 -1.47 26.00
CA GLU A 135 -7.01 -1.88 25.83
C GLU A 135 -7.15 -2.93 24.73
N CYS A 136 -6.44 -2.73 23.62
CA CYS A 136 -6.35 -3.68 22.53
C CYS A 136 -5.64 -4.99 22.94
N ALA A 137 -4.52 -4.92 23.66
CA ALA A 137 -3.80 -6.08 24.18
C ALA A 137 -4.67 -6.92 25.10
N ALA A 138 -5.45 -6.27 25.98
CA ALA A 138 -6.41 -6.91 26.85
C ALA A 138 -7.48 -7.69 26.04
N MET A 139 -8.06 -7.08 25.01
CA MET A 139 -9.07 -7.76 24.16
C MET A 139 -8.53 -9.02 23.48
N GLU A 140 -7.26 -8.99 23.06
CA GLU A 140 -6.63 -10.16 22.47
C GLU A 140 -6.40 -11.32 23.46
N THR A 141 -6.31 -11.05 24.77
CA THR A 141 -6.31 -12.10 25.80
C THR A 141 -7.71 -12.69 26.07
N GLY A 142 -8.72 -12.27 25.32
CA GLY A 142 -10.12 -12.64 25.55
C GLY A 142 -10.78 -11.85 26.68
N ALA A 143 -10.15 -10.76 27.15
CA ALA A 143 -10.75 -9.90 28.15
C ALA A 143 -11.89 -9.08 27.55
N ASN A 144 -12.99 -8.94 28.29
CA ASN A 144 -14.11 -8.07 27.95
C ASN A 144 -14.15 -6.80 28.81
N GLU A 145 -13.20 -6.64 29.73
CA GLU A 145 -13.08 -5.50 30.63
C GLU A 145 -11.60 -5.31 31.02
N LEU A 146 -11.13 -4.06 31.10
CA LEU A 146 -9.80 -3.70 31.58
C LEU A 146 -9.93 -2.91 32.89
N SER A 147 -9.18 -3.33 33.91
CA SER A 147 -9.13 -2.67 35.21
C SER A 147 -7.73 -2.19 35.55
N GLY A 148 -7.62 -1.27 36.49
CA GLY A 148 -6.34 -0.85 37.06
C GLY A 148 -6.54 -0.03 38.34
N SER A 149 -5.46 0.45 38.92
CA SER A 149 -5.47 1.23 40.17
C SER A 149 -4.68 2.52 40.07
N ALA A 150 -5.09 3.54 40.81
CA ALA A 150 -4.37 4.79 40.97
C ALA A 150 -4.65 5.39 42.36
N PRO A 151 -3.74 6.19 42.96
CA PRO A 151 -3.99 6.84 44.25
C PRO A 151 -5.20 7.77 44.19
N ILE A 152 -5.94 7.86 45.30
CA ILE A 152 -7.03 8.84 45.43
C ILE A 152 -6.48 10.26 45.21
N GLY A 153 -7.21 11.08 44.45
CA GLY A 153 -6.82 12.48 44.18
C GLY A 153 -5.71 12.66 43.14
N SER A 154 -5.15 11.59 42.58
CA SER A 154 -4.06 11.69 41.62
C SER A 154 -4.51 12.15 40.22
N GLN A 155 -3.59 12.69 39.42
CA GLN A 155 -3.87 13.07 38.03
C GLN A 155 -4.26 11.87 37.16
N GLN A 156 -3.78 10.67 37.50
CA GLN A 156 -4.11 9.41 36.83
C GLN A 156 -5.60 9.11 36.93
N VAL A 157 -6.25 9.37 38.08
CA VAL A 157 -7.71 9.19 38.25
C VAL A 157 -8.48 10.02 37.22
N SER A 158 -8.12 11.29 37.09
CA SER A 158 -8.71 12.20 36.09
C SER A 158 -8.42 11.75 34.66
N PHE A 159 -7.22 11.23 34.40
CA PHE A 159 -6.82 10.68 33.11
C PHE A 159 -7.68 9.48 32.69
N TYR A 160 -7.93 8.52 33.58
CA TYR A 160 -8.76 7.34 33.30
C TYR A 160 -10.23 7.70 33.15
N LYS A 161 -10.77 8.57 34.02
CA LYS A 161 -12.18 9.03 33.96
C LYS A 161 -12.51 9.68 32.61
N ARG A 162 -11.64 10.56 32.09
CA ARG A 162 -11.80 11.17 30.76
C ARG A 162 -11.82 10.18 29.60
N ARG A 163 -11.32 8.95 29.80
CA ARG A 163 -11.22 7.88 28.79
C ARG A 163 -12.28 6.80 28.95
N GLY A 164 -13.26 7.02 29.82
CA GLY A 164 -14.44 6.17 30.00
C GLY A 164 -14.26 5.05 31.01
N TYR A 165 -13.21 5.11 31.84
CA TYR A 165 -13.12 4.23 33.00
C TYR A 165 -14.02 4.75 34.12
N ARG A 166 -14.71 3.84 34.79
CA ARG A 166 -15.55 4.11 35.96
C ARG A 166 -14.84 3.64 37.23
N LEU A 167 -15.06 4.38 38.30
CA LEU A 167 -14.66 3.95 39.64
C LEU A 167 -15.44 2.69 40.01
N LEU A 168 -14.75 1.69 40.55
CA LEU A 168 -15.34 0.44 41.03
C LEU A 168 -15.38 0.40 42.57
N ARG A 169 -14.23 0.65 43.22
CA ARG A 169 -14.09 0.66 44.69
C ARG A 169 -12.79 1.34 45.12
N TYR A 170 -12.68 1.61 46.41
CA TYR A 170 -11.44 2.00 47.08
C TYR A 170 -10.74 0.78 47.69
N VAL A 171 -9.40 0.82 47.77
CA VAL A 171 -8.55 -0.24 48.33
C VAL A 171 -7.33 0.36 49.00
N SER A 172 -7.03 -0.08 50.21
CA SER A 172 -5.75 0.16 50.88
C SER A 172 -4.85 -1.06 50.67
N TRP A 173 -3.63 -0.85 50.17
CA TRP A 173 -2.66 -1.93 49.97
C TRP A 173 -1.62 -1.91 51.09
N SER A 174 -1.13 -3.09 51.49
CA SER A 174 -0.12 -3.18 52.56
C SER A 174 1.25 -2.63 52.18
N ASN A 175 1.49 -2.39 50.89
CA ASN A 175 2.78 -1.98 50.33
C ASN A 175 2.79 -0.54 49.78
N THR A 176 1.80 0.28 50.13
CA THR A 176 1.71 1.69 49.72
C THR A 176 1.28 2.57 50.89
N ASP A 177 1.72 3.83 50.90
CA ASP A 177 1.36 4.84 51.92
C ASP A 177 0.09 5.64 51.57
N TYR A 178 -0.72 5.15 50.62
CA TYR A 178 -1.94 5.82 50.17
C TYR A 178 -3.05 4.82 49.85
N ASP A 179 -4.28 5.32 49.91
CA ASP A 179 -5.44 4.62 49.40
C ASP A 179 -5.56 4.74 47.88
N SER A 180 -5.97 3.65 47.24
CA SER A 180 -6.13 3.53 45.79
C SER A 180 -7.60 3.45 45.38
N VAL A 181 -7.91 4.05 44.24
CA VAL A 181 -9.13 3.78 43.47
C VAL A 181 -8.88 2.64 42.48
N ILE A 182 -9.74 1.64 42.48
CA ILE A 182 -9.84 0.66 41.39
C ILE A 182 -10.78 1.21 40.32
N PHE A 183 -10.28 1.30 39.09
CA PHE A 183 -11.05 1.71 37.92
C PHE A 183 -11.26 0.54 36.96
N THR A 184 -12.34 0.61 36.19
CA THR A 184 -12.66 -0.43 35.20
C THR A 184 -13.34 0.13 33.95
N LYS A 185 -13.15 -0.51 32.80
CA LYS A 185 -13.78 -0.13 31.53
C LYS A 185 -14.13 -1.37 30.70
N PRO A 186 -15.41 -1.54 30.31
CA PRO A 186 -15.79 -2.55 29.33
C PRO A 186 -15.09 -2.33 27.98
N LEU A 187 -14.54 -3.39 27.41
CA LEU A 187 -13.84 -3.38 26.13
C LEU A 187 -14.81 -3.80 25.02
N VAL A 188 -14.87 -3.03 23.93
CA VAL A 188 -15.73 -3.33 22.78
C VAL A 188 -14.84 -3.64 21.58
N LYS A 189 -14.97 -4.85 21.03
CA LYS A 189 -14.25 -5.31 19.84
C LYS A 189 -14.79 -4.63 18.59
N ASN A 190 -14.48 -3.34 18.40
CA ASN A 190 -14.90 -2.59 17.22
C ASN A 190 -13.69 -1.91 16.55
N ASP A 191 -12.88 -2.74 15.91
CA ASP A 191 -11.71 -2.37 15.08
C ASP A 191 -12.09 -1.40 13.93
N ARG A 192 -13.39 -1.30 13.61
CA ARG A 192 -13.92 -0.50 12.49
C ARG A 192 -13.84 1.03 12.68
N PHE A 193 -13.59 1.52 13.90
CA PHE A 193 -13.72 2.96 14.21
C PHE A 193 -12.48 3.56 14.88
N TYR A 194 -11.45 2.75 15.15
CA TYR A 194 -10.25 3.20 15.84
C TYR A 194 -9.52 4.32 15.07
N TRP A 195 -9.39 4.16 13.75
CA TRP A 195 -8.77 5.17 12.87
C TRP A 195 -9.56 6.47 12.74
N ILE A 196 -10.89 6.44 12.87
CA ILE A 196 -11.66 7.69 12.81
C ILE A 196 -11.51 8.48 14.12
N ARG A 197 -11.29 7.79 15.24
CA ARG A 197 -10.90 8.43 16.51
C ARG A 197 -9.50 9.03 16.42
N PHE A 198 -8.56 8.36 15.75
CA PHE A 198 -7.22 8.88 15.43
C PHE A 198 -7.26 10.12 14.51
N LEU A 199 -8.10 10.12 13.46
CA LEU A 199 -8.34 11.29 12.61
C LEU A 199 -8.97 12.45 13.40
N VAL A 200 -9.90 12.17 14.31
CA VAL A 200 -10.53 13.18 15.17
C VAL A 200 -9.55 13.75 16.20
N ASP A 201 -8.64 12.95 16.74
CA ASP A 201 -7.61 13.46 17.67
C ASP A 201 -6.52 14.26 16.95
N LYS A 202 -6.12 13.92 15.71
CA LYS A 202 -5.30 14.81 14.87
C LYS A 202 -6.00 16.14 14.54
N THR A 203 -7.34 16.16 14.43
CA THR A 203 -8.09 17.42 14.25
C THR A 203 -8.17 18.32 15.49
N LYS A 204 -7.82 17.82 16.70
CA LYS A 204 -7.76 18.67 17.91
C LYS A 204 -6.50 19.53 17.97
N TYR A 205 -5.39 19.07 17.40
CA TYR A 205 -4.13 19.83 17.30
C TYR A 205 -4.10 20.78 16.10
N PHE A 206 -5.06 20.65 15.18
CA PHE A 206 -5.30 21.58 14.07
C PHE A 206 -5.99 22.89 14.48
N ARG A 207 -6.10 23.20 15.78
CA ARG A 207 -6.76 24.44 16.23
C ARG A 207 -6.01 25.71 15.83
N SER A 208 -4.70 25.64 15.59
CA SER A 208 -3.90 26.80 15.17
C SER A 208 -3.86 27.01 13.65
N PHE A 209 -4.30 26.03 12.83
CA PHE A 209 -4.32 26.16 11.36
C PHE A 209 -5.73 26.45 10.80
N VAL A 210 -6.78 26.29 11.62
CA VAL A 210 -8.19 26.41 11.19
C VAL A 210 -8.68 27.85 11.01
N ILE A 211 -7.88 28.87 11.36
CA ILE A 211 -8.30 30.27 11.13
C ILE A 211 -8.16 30.68 9.66
N TYR A 212 -7.35 29.99 8.83
CA TYR A 212 -7.12 30.43 7.43
C TYR A 212 -7.79 29.57 6.33
N LYS A 213 -8.44 28.43 6.65
CA LYS A 213 -9.05 27.54 5.63
C LYS A 213 -10.49 27.08 5.91
N THR A 214 -11.25 27.86 6.66
CA THR A 214 -12.69 27.59 6.93
C THR A 214 -13.60 27.74 5.69
N LYS A 215 -13.10 28.23 4.54
CA LYS A 215 -13.87 28.26 3.27
C LYS A 215 -13.88 26.92 2.51
N HIS A 216 -12.81 26.12 2.57
CA HIS A 216 -12.71 24.90 1.73
C HIS A 216 -13.43 23.68 2.30
N LEU A 217 -13.52 23.55 3.63
CA LEU A 217 -14.17 22.37 4.23
C LEU A 217 -15.70 22.41 4.07
N LEU A 218 -16.30 23.61 4.11
CA LEU A 218 -17.74 23.82 3.86
C LEU A 218 -18.14 23.45 2.43
N LEU A 219 -17.29 23.71 1.44
CA LEU A 219 -17.49 23.31 0.04
C LEU A 219 -17.49 21.79 -0.15
N THR A 220 -16.59 21.04 0.49
CA THR A 220 -16.60 19.57 0.44
C THR A 220 -17.82 18.94 1.09
N THR A 221 -18.33 19.49 2.20
CA THR A 221 -19.62 19.04 2.77
C THR A 221 -20.81 19.42 1.90
N ALA A 222 -20.77 20.56 1.22
CA ALA A 222 -21.83 20.99 0.31
C ALA A 222 -21.88 20.15 -0.98
N VAL A 223 -20.74 19.70 -1.51
CA VAL A 223 -20.69 18.77 -2.65
C VAL A 223 -21.24 17.40 -2.26
N VAL A 224 -20.83 16.86 -1.11
CA VAL A 224 -21.37 15.58 -0.58
C VAL A 224 -22.88 15.68 -0.29
N PHE A 225 -23.39 16.82 0.18
CA PHE A 225 -24.83 17.00 0.40
C PHE A 225 -25.61 17.30 -0.88
N ARG A 226 -25.04 18.01 -1.86
CA ARG A 226 -25.69 18.29 -3.15
C ARG A 226 -25.84 17.01 -3.98
N ASP A 227 -24.83 16.13 -3.95
CA ASP A 227 -24.89 14.82 -4.61
C ASP A 227 -25.84 13.83 -3.93
N VAL A 228 -25.97 13.90 -2.60
CA VAL A 228 -26.91 13.06 -1.83
C VAL A 228 -28.36 13.60 -1.90
N ALA A 229 -28.55 14.91 -1.98
CA ALA A 229 -29.88 15.52 -2.11
C ALA A 229 -30.46 15.39 -3.52
N GLY A 230 -29.61 15.27 -4.55
CA GLY A 230 -30.04 15.00 -5.93
C GLY A 230 -30.59 13.59 -6.14
N THR A 231 -30.39 12.66 -5.20
CA THR A 231 -30.77 11.24 -5.35
C THR A 231 -32.01 10.81 -4.56
N ILE A 232 -32.70 11.73 -3.87
CA ILE A 232 -33.96 11.40 -3.19
C ILE A 232 -35.12 12.02 -3.98
N SER A 233 -35.85 11.17 -4.70
CA SER A 233 -37.16 11.47 -5.27
C SER A 233 -38.17 11.66 -4.13
N ILE A 234 -38.16 12.84 -3.49
CA ILE A 234 -39.17 13.21 -2.49
C ILE A 234 -40.41 13.71 -3.25
N PRO A 235 -41.61 13.14 -3.05
CA PRO A 235 -42.82 13.58 -3.73
C PRO A 235 -43.14 15.04 -3.40
N VAL A 236 -43.53 15.82 -4.42
CA VAL A 236 -43.62 17.30 -4.43
C VAL A 236 -44.32 17.91 -3.21
N HIS A 237 -45.32 17.23 -2.63
CA HIS A 237 -46.06 17.69 -1.44
C HIS A 237 -45.20 17.86 -0.16
N LEU A 238 -44.13 17.08 0.02
CA LEU A 238 -43.25 17.14 1.20
C LEU A 238 -42.24 18.30 1.12
N ARG A 239 -41.92 18.77 -0.10
CA ARG A 239 -41.07 19.96 -0.32
C ARG A 239 -41.73 21.26 0.14
N ARG A 240 -43.06 21.37 0.05
CA ARG A 240 -43.82 22.57 0.49
C ARG A 240 -43.88 22.69 2.02
N LYS A 241 -43.96 21.57 2.75
CA LYS A 241 -43.96 21.56 4.22
C LYS A 241 -42.59 21.92 4.82
N ALA A 242 -41.49 21.47 4.20
CA ALA A 242 -40.14 21.79 4.65
C ALA A 242 -39.74 23.26 4.47
N ARG A 243 -40.23 23.93 3.41
CA ARG A 243 -39.95 25.37 3.16
C ARG A 243 -40.59 26.31 4.19
N LYS A 244 -41.76 25.97 4.75
CA LYS A 244 -42.44 26.80 5.77
C LYS A 244 -41.75 26.80 7.15
N ILE A 245 -40.89 25.82 7.43
CA ILE A 245 -40.22 25.69 8.73
C ILE A 245 -38.92 26.54 8.80
N PHE A 246 -38.38 26.98 7.67
CA PHE A 246 -37.06 27.62 7.59
C PHE A 246 -37.07 29.17 7.48
N THR A 247 -38.22 29.83 7.51
CA THR A 247 -38.33 31.28 7.22
C THR A 247 -38.61 32.20 8.42
N LYS A 248 -38.48 31.74 9.68
CA LYS A 248 -38.58 32.65 10.85
C LYS A 248 -37.34 32.54 11.77
N ASP A 249 -36.50 33.58 11.73
CA ASP A 249 -35.37 33.87 12.64
C ASP A 249 -35.93 34.31 14.02
N PRO A 250 -35.35 33.94 15.18
CA PRO A 250 -34.09 34.53 15.67
C PRO A 250 -33.24 33.52 16.49
N TRP A 251 -32.34 32.78 15.84
CA TRP A 251 -31.43 31.84 16.55
C TRP A 251 -29.93 32.14 16.38
N LYS A 252 -29.59 33.26 15.73
CA LYS A 252 -28.20 33.61 15.37
C LYS A 252 -27.26 33.89 16.56
N ARG A 253 -27.77 34.15 17.78
CA ARG A 253 -26.90 34.42 18.96
C ARG A 253 -26.69 33.23 19.91
N ARG A 254 -27.54 32.19 19.91
CA ARG A 254 -27.37 31.00 20.79
C ARG A 254 -26.67 29.81 20.14
N PHE A 255 -26.38 29.86 18.85
CA PHE A 255 -25.81 28.72 18.10
C PHE A 255 -24.28 28.56 18.19
N LYS A 256 -23.56 29.48 18.85
CA LYS A 256 -22.09 29.48 18.87
C LYS A 256 -21.46 28.59 19.96
N MET A 257 -22.25 28.08 20.91
CA MET A 257 -21.70 27.33 22.07
C MET A 257 -22.05 25.82 22.10
N TYR A 258 -22.91 25.34 21.20
CA TYR A 258 -23.45 23.97 21.25
C TYR A 258 -22.78 22.97 20.28
N LEU A 259 -21.75 23.38 19.54
CA LEU A 259 -21.25 22.70 18.34
C LEU A 259 -19.88 22.00 18.45
N THR A 260 -19.41 21.63 19.63
CA THR A 260 -18.09 20.99 19.78
C THR A 260 -18.10 19.50 20.11
N VAL A 261 -19.23 18.88 20.47
CA VAL A 261 -19.23 17.44 20.86
C VAL A 261 -20.38 16.61 20.26
N LYS A 262 -21.56 17.19 19.99
CA LYS A 262 -22.71 16.42 19.44
C LYS A 262 -22.75 16.26 17.92
N PHE A 263 -22.05 17.11 17.16
CA PHE A 263 -22.08 17.09 15.68
C PHE A 263 -21.38 15.87 15.08
N TRP A 264 -20.32 15.41 15.74
CA TRP A 264 -19.55 14.25 15.30
C TRP A 264 -20.34 12.95 15.45
N LYS A 265 -21.04 12.75 16.59
CA LYS A 265 -21.91 11.58 16.80
C LYS A 265 -22.96 11.40 15.69
N LYS A 266 -23.53 12.49 15.16
CA LYS A 266 -24.53 12.42 14.08
C LYS A 266 -23.94 11.99 12.73
N LYS A 267 -22.73 12.43 12.35
CA LYS A 267 -22.05 11.96 11.12
C LYS A 267 -21.64 10.48 11.21
N PHE A 268 -21.18 10.03 12.38
CA PHE A 268 -20.83 8.61 12.61
C PHE A 268 -22.04 7.69 12.54
N MET A 269 -23.16 8.12 13.14
CA MET A 269 -24.42 7.42 13.05
C MET A 269 -24.93 7.42 11.61
N ALA A 270 -24.87 8.55 10.90
CA ALA A 270 -25.27 8.65 9.50
C ALA A 270 -24.46 7.73 8.57
N MET A 271 -23.13 7.65 8.69
CA MET A 271 -22.33 6.73 7.87
C MET A 271 -22.58 5.25 8.18
N SER A 272 -22.81 4.93 9.46
CA SER A 272 -23.12 3.57 9.89
C SER A 272 -24.53 3.16 9.43
N ILE A 273 -25.49 4.09 9.51
CA ILE A 273 -26.85 3.94 8.98
C ILE A 273 -26.81 3.84 7.46
N LEU A 274 -26.00 4.63 6.76
CA LEU A 274 -25.90 4.58 5.30
C LEU A 274 -25.28 3.25 4.83
N ARG A 275 -24.23 2.74 5.51
CA ARG A 275 -23.70 1.40 5.25
C ARG A 275 -24.72 0.31 5.56
N TRP A 276 -25.43 0.41 6.67
CA TRP A 276 -26.47 -0.54 7.04
C TRP A 276 -27.64 -0.51 6.05
N PHE A 277 -28.02 0.67 5.57
CA PHE A 277 -29.05 0.87 4.55
C PHE A 277 -28.59 0.32 3.20
N CYS A 278 -27.38 0.63 2.73
CA CYS A 278 -26.80 0.02 1.53
C CYS A 278 -26.66 -1.51 1.65
N TRP A 279 -26.31 -2.01 2.84
CA TRP A 279 -26.23 -3.44 3.12
C TRP A 279 -27.60 -4.10 3.08
N ILE A 280 -28.64 -3.48 3.67
CA ILE A 280 -30.02 -3.98 3.63
C ILE A 280 -30.57 -3.93 2.23
N THR A 281 -30.42 -2.81 1.51
CA THR A 281 -30.94 -2.69 0.15
C THR A 281 -30.25 -3.68 -0.77
N ARG A 282 -28.93 -3.88 -0.67
CA ARG A 282 -28.18 -4.89 -1.43
C ARG A 282 -28.47 -6.31 -0.99
N SER A 283 -28.61 -6.59 0.30
CA SER A 283 -28.93 -7.94 0.80
C SER A 283 -30.36 -8.35 0.46
N LEU A 284 -31.30 -7.41 0.48
CA LEU A 284 -32.68 -7.60 0.03
C LEU A 284 -32.71 -7.78 -1.50
N THR A 285 -32.02 -6.94 -2.28
CA THR A 285 -31.93 -7.15 -3.74
C THR A 285 -31.18 -8.42 -4.10
N LYS A 286 -30.16 -8.85 -3.35
CA LYS A 286 -29.42 -10.10 -3.61
C LYS A 286 -30.21 -11.35 -3.19
N ARG A 287 -31.13 -11.23 -2.22
CA ARG A 287 -32.10 -12.28 -1.87
C ARG A 287 -33.31 -12.31 -2.82
N LEU A 288 -33.60 -11.22 -3.52
CA LEU A 288 -34.76 -11.09 -4.41
C LEU A 288 -34.40 -11.18 -5.90
N ASN A 289 -33.14 -10.96 -6.30
CA ASN A 289 -32.66 -11.09 -7.68
C ASN A 289 -31.57 -12.17 -7.79
N THR A 290 -31.91 -13.26 -8.46
CA THR A 290 -30.96 -14.23 -9.03
C THR A 290 -30.29 -13.74 -10.33
N GLY A 291 -30.60 -12.51 -10.79
CA GLY A 291 -30.14 -11.97 -12.09
C GLY A 291 -29.32 -10.67 -12.04
N ASN A 292 -28.87 -10.18 -10.88
CA ASN A 292 -28.00 -8.99 -10.85
C ASN A 292 -26.54 -9.35 -11.18
N PRO A 293 -25.85 -8.57 -12.03
CA PRO A 293 -24.45 -8.82 -12.38
C PRO A 293 -23.53 -8.67 -11.16
N ILE A 294 -22.51 -9.51 -11.10
CA ILE A 294 -21.46 -9.53 -10.08
C ILE A 294 -20.56 -8.32 -10.29
N GLU A 295 -20.36 -7.52 -9.25
CA GLU A 295 -19.62 -6.26 -9.38
C GLU A 295 -18.19 -6.37 -8.86
N ILE A 296 -17.24 -6.14 -9.76
CA ILE A 296 -15.81 -6.17 -9.50
C ILE A 296 -15.27 -4.75 -9.50
N LEU A 297 -14.65 -4.35 -8.39
CA LEU A 297 -13.98 -3.05 -8.28
C LEU A 297 -12.52 -3.15 -8.71
N LEU A 298 -12.15 -2.47 -9.79
CA LEU A 298 -10.77 -2.19 -10.19
C LEU A 298 -10.27 -0.98 -9.39
N TYR A 299 -9.27 -1.19 -8.54
CA TYR A 299 -8.71 -0.16 -7.67
C TYR A 299 -7.35 0.31 -8.20
N CYS A 300 -7.34 1.46 -8.87
CA CYS A 300 -6.16 2.05 -9.48
C CYS A 300 -5.44 3.00 -8.50
N GLN A 301 -4.23 2.62 -8.09
CA GLN A 301 -3.48 3.30 -7.02
C GLN A 301 -2.41 4.27 -7.51
N CYS A 302 -1.92 4.12 -8.73
CA CYS A 302 -0.71 4.78 -9.20
C CYS A 302 -1.01 5.65 -10.43
N PRO A 303 -0.35 6.80 -10.61
CA PRO A 303 -0.48 7.60 -11.83
C PRO A 303 0.35 7.03 -12.99
N ALA A 304 1.01 5.88 -12.79
CA ALA A 304 1.75 5.21 -13.84
C ALA A 304 0.83 4.36 -14.72
N ILE A 305 0.96 4.57 -16.03
CA ILE A 305 0.18 3.94 -17.10
C ILE A 305 0.14 2.41 -16.98
N GLN A 306 1.27 1.78 -16.65
CA GLN A 306 1.39 0.32 -16.55
C GLN A 306 0.33 -0.30 -15.63
N TYR A 307 -0.01 0.35 -14.51
CA TYR A 307 -0.98 -0.16 -13.55
C TYR A 307 -2.40 -0.18 -14.13
N ALA A 308 -2.72 0.82 -14.95
CA ALA A 308 -4.00 0.92 -15.64
C ALA A 308 -4.12 -0.18 -16.70
N GLU A 309 -3.04 -0.43 -17.46
CA GLU A 309 -2.98 -1.48 -18.47
C GLU A 309 -3.16 -2.88 -17.89
N HIS A 310 -2.48 -3.19 -16.77
CA HIS A 310 -2.65 -4.49 -16.11
C HIS A 310 -4.09 -4.69 -15.60
N LEU A 311 -4.74 -3.65 -15.09
CA LEU A 311 -6.15 -3.72 -14.68
C LEU A 311 -7.10 -3.86 -15.88
N ARG A 312 -6.83 -3.17 -16.99
CA ARG A 312 -7.59 -3.26 -18.24
C ARG A 312 -7.54 -4.69 -18.77
N ARG A 313 -6.33 -5.23 -18.97
CA ARG A 313 -6.10 -6.60 -19.47
C ARG A 313 -6.74 -7.65 -18.60
N PHE A 314 -6.63 -7.50 -17.27
CA PHE A 314 -7.34 -8.37 -16.35
C PHE A 314 -8.85 -8.36 -16.57
N ALA A 315 -9.47 -7.20 -16.80
CA ALA A 315 -10.90 -7.12 -17.05
C ALA A 315 -11.29 -7.63 -18.46
N GLU A 316 -10.43 -7.46 -19.46
CA GLU A 316 -10.62 -7.97 -20.83
C GLU A 316 -10.61 -9.50 -20.90
N VAL A 317 -9.91 -10.18 -19.97
CA VAL A 317 -10.03 -11.63 -19.79
C VAL A 317 -11.50 -12.05 -19.61
N PHE A 318 -12.39 -11.16 -19.16
CA PHE A 318 -13.80 -11.46 -18.89
C PHE A 318 -14.79 -10.71 -19.80
N SER A 319 -14.32 -10.10 -20.90
CA SER A 319 -15.15 -9.23 -21.77
C SER A 319 -16.43 -9.90 -22.31
N ASN A 320 -16.40 -11.21 -22.55
CA ASN A 320 -17.56 -11.98 -23.04
C ASN A 320 -18.46 -12.57 -21.93
N ASP A 321 -18.17 -12.31 -20.65
CA ASP A 321 -18.99 -12.82 -19.55
C ASP A 321 -19.94 -11.72 -19.02
N PRO A 322 -21.21 -11.69 -19.49
CA PRO A 322 -22.16 -10.64 -19.10
C PRO A 322 -22.55 -10.70 -17.61
N ARG A 323 -22.17 -11.77 -16.90
CA ARG A 323 -22.41 -11.89 -15.45
C ARG A 323 -21.47 -11.01 -14.65
N LEU A 324 -20.35 -10.58 -15.22
CA LEU A 324 -19.33 -9.77 -14.54
C LEU A 324 -19.40 -8.31 -15.00
N HIS A 325 -19.50 -7.39 -14.05
CA HIS A 325 -19.51 -5.97 -14.31
C HIS A 325 -18.35 -5.27 -13.58
N PHE A 326 -17.49 -4.62 -14.37
CA PHE A 326 -16.29 -3.95 -13.88
C PHE A 326 -16.54 -2.47 -13.64
N VAL A 327 -16.10 -1.98 -12.49
CA VAL A 327 -16.19 -0.57 -12.09
C VAL A 327 -14.82 -0.13 -11.59
N VAL A 328 -14.40 1.09 -11.89
CA VAL A 328 -13.08 1.61 -11.49
C VAL A 328 -13.20 2.67 -10.40
N THR A 329 -12.20 2.75 -9.53
CA THR A 329 -11.96 3.93 -8.69
C THR A 329 -10.47 4.27 -8.67
N PHE A 330 -10.18 5.56 -8.62
CA PHE A 330 -8.83 6.12 -8.64
C PHE A 330 -8.50 6.70 -7.27
N GLU A 331 -7.28 6.48 -6.78
CA GLU A 331 -6.86 7.12 -5.52
C GLU A 331 -6.91 8.65 -5.64
N TRP A 332 -7.38 9.32 -4.59
CA TRP A 332 -7.76 10.74 -4.64
C TRP A 332 -6.64 11.68 -5.09
N TYR A 333 -5.37 11.34 -4.85
CA TYR A 333 -4.24 12.16 -5.29
C TYR A 333 -3.95 12.05 -6.79
N LEU A 334 -4.39 10.97 -7.46
CA LEU A 334 -4.22 10.81 -8.90
C LEU A 334 -4.97 11.90 -9.68
N LYS A 335 -6.08 12.36 -9.10
CA LYS A 335 -6.89 13.46 -9.64
C LYS A 335 -6.23 14.84 -9.48
N LYS A 336 -5.11 14.92 -8.75
CA LYS A 336 -4.33 16.16 -8.60
C LYS A 336 -3.29 16.35 -9.72
N THR A 337 -3.08 15.34 -10.56
CA THR A 337 -2.21 15.39 -11.75
C THR A 337 -3.10 15.25 -12.99
N PRO A 338 -3.74 16.34 -13.48
CA PRO A 338 -4.80 16.27 -14.50
C PRO A 338 -4.40 15.54 -15.78
N GLU A 339 -3.14 15.69 -16.20
CA GLU A 339 -2.60 15.11 -17.43
C GLU A 339 -2.49 13.59 -17.30
N SER A 340 -1.84 13.11 -16.22
CA SER A 340 -1.73 11.67 -15.93
C SER A 340 -3.10 11.02 -15.71
N TYR A 341 -4.03 11.75 -15.10
CA TYR A 341 -5.39 11.27 -14.90
C TYR A 341 -6.16 11.09 -16.20
N LYS A 342 -6.10 12.09 -17.10
CA LYS A 342 -6.75 12.04 -18.43
C LYS A 342 -6.26 10.83 -19.23
N TRP A 343 -4.95 10.57 -19.18
CA TRP A 343 -4.31 9.43 -19.81
C TRP A 343 -4.79 8.09 -19.27
N ILE A 344 -4.69 7.89 -17.96
CA ILE A 344 -5.15 6.65 -17.31
C ILE A 344 -6.64 6.40 -17.56
N ARG A 345 -7.46 7.45 -17.61
CA ARG A 345 -8.89 7.31 -17.87
C ARG A 345 -9.20 6.82 -19.30
N LYS A 346 -8.35 7.17 -20.28
CA LYS A 346 -8.44 6.64 -21.65
C LYS A 346 -8.17 5.12 -21.67
N ILE A 347 -7.19 4.68 -20.89
CA ILE A 347 -6.77 3.26 -20.78
C ILE A 347 -7.77 2.41 -19.99
N LEU A 348 -8.36 2.96 -18.93
CA LEU A 348 -9.36 2.26 -18.12
C LEU A 348 -10.76 2.85 -18.40
N PRO A 349 -11.42 2.48 -19.51
CA PRO A 349 -12.71 3.04 -19.94
C PRO A 349 -13.92 2.51 -19.14
N TYR A 350 -13.72 1.93 -17.96
CA TYR A 350 -14.81 1.40 -17.12
C TYR A 350 -15.58 2.53 -16.38
N PRO A 351 -16.84 2.30 -15.95
CA PRO A 351 -17.59 3.25 -15.13
C PRO A 351 -16.83 3.61 -13.84
N GLU A 352 -16.72 4.91 -13.54
CA GLU A 352 -15.98 5.38 -12.36
C GLU A 352 -16.91 5.59 -11.16
N VAL A 353 -16.47 5.19 -9.97
CA VAL A 353 -17.07 5.57 -8.70
C VAL A 353 -16.10 6.39 -7.84
N SER A 354 -16.65 7.35 -7.08
CA SER A 354 -15.85 8.12 -6.12
C SER A 354 -15.28 7.23 -5.02
N ASN A 355 -14.12 7.60 -4.44
CA ASN A 355 -13.47 6.84 -3.36
C ASN A 355 -14.43 6.63 -2.17
N ALA A 356 -15.31 7.60 -1.89
CA ALA A 356 -16.32 7.48 -0.84
C ALA A 356 -17.37 6.40 -1.16
N ARG A 357 -17.89 6.38 -2.40
CA ARG A 357 -18.83 5.33 -2.84
C ARG A 357 -18.13 3.97 -2.87
N ALA A 358 -16.91 3.90 -3.39
CA ALA A 358 -16.09 2.70 -3.38
C ALA A 358 -15.89 2.16 -1.96
N TYR A 359 -15.66 3.04 -0.97
CA TYR A 359 -15.51 2.68 0.43
C TYR A 359 -16.81 2.18 1.08
N LEU A 360 -17.93 2.86 0.81
CA LEU A 360 -19.20 2.60 1.50
C LEU A 360 -19.98 1.42 0.92
N ARG A 361 -19.82 1.16 -0.39
CA ARG A 361 -20.48 0.05 -1.09
C ARG A 361 -19.81 -1.28 -0.73
N GLU A 362 -20.60 -2.35 -0.69
CA GLU A 362 -20.07 -3.71 -0.75
C GLU A 362 -19.80 -4.10 -2.19
N TRP A 363 -18.71 -4.81 -2.44
CA TRP A 363 -18.30 -5.29 -3.76
C TRP A 363 -18.29 -6.82 -3.72
N ASP A 364 -18.43 -7.48 -4.85
CA ASP A 364 -18.29 -8.94 -4.90
C ASP A 364 -16.81 -9.34 -4.99
N MET A 365 -15.95 -8.49 -5.57
CA MET A 365 -14.48 -8.60 -5.50
C MET A 365 -13.82 -7.21 -5.62
N ILE A 366 -12.61 -7.06 -5.07
CA ILE A 366 -11.75 -5.90 -5.29
C ILE A 366 -10.41 -6.36 -5.87
N VAL A 367 -9.96 -5.73 -6.96
CA VAL A 367 -8.75 -6.07 -7.70
C VAL A 367 -7.79 -4.89 -7.70
N ALA A 368 -6.50 -5.15 -7.51
CA ALA A 368 -5.44 -4.15 -7.54
C ALA A 368 -4.18 -4.67 -8.25
N ALA A 369 -3.49 -3.78 -8.97
CA ALA A 369 -2.22 -4.11 -9.61
C ALA A 369 -1.00 -3.96 -8.65
N ASP A 370 -1.15 -3.23 -7.54
CA ASP A 370 -0.08 -3.08 -6.52
C ASP A 370 -0.65 -2.98 -5.10
N HIS A 371 0.26 -2.86 -4.13
CA HIS A 371 -0.06 -2.57 -2.75
C HIS A 371 -0.58 -1.14 -2.57
N PRO A 372 -1.76 -0.97 -1.96
CA PRO A 372 -2.29 0.35 -1.71
C PRO A 372 -1.47 1.06 -0.63
N MET A 373 -1.18 2.36 -0.82
CA MET A 373 -0.58 3.18 0.24
C MET A 373 -1.42 3.13 1.52
N HIS A 374 -2.74 3.05 1.36
CA HIS A 374 -3.71 2.95 2.43
C HIS A 374 -4.68 1.78 2.25
N GLN A 375 -4.75 0.92 3.26
CA GLN A 375 -5.43 -0.37 3.17
C GLN A 375 -6.92 -0.33 3.55
N LEU A 376 -7.53 0.85 3.77
CA LEU A 376 -8.95 0.95 4.15
C LEU A 376 -9.89 0.28 3.15
N MET A 377 -9.54 0.32 1.86
CA MET A 377 -10.33 -0.34 0.83
C MET A 377 -10.35 -1.87 0.99
N PHE A 378 -9.31 -2.44 1.60
CA PHE A 378 -9.04 -3.88 1.71
C PHE A 378 -9.26 -4.43 3.13
N SER A 379 -9.53 -3.58 4.13
CA SER A 379 -9.68 -3.99 5.52
C SER A 379 -10.73 -3.17 6.28
N PRO A 380 -11.69 -3.78 6.99
CA PRO A 380 -12.10 -5.19 7.02
C PRO A 380 -13.27 -5.42 6.04
N ARG A 381 -12.96 -5.85 4.80
CA ARG A 381 -13.98 -6.22 3.82
C ARG A 381 -14.38 -7.69 3.98
N LYS A 382 -15.62 -8.00 3.60
CA LYS A 382 -16.16 -9.38 3.55
C LYS A 382 -15.99 -10.03 2.19
N CYS A 383 -15.58 -9.28 1.16
CA CYS A 383 -15.38 -9.80 -0.18
C CYS A 383 -13.93 -10.24 -0.42
N PRO A 384 -13.71 -11.16 -1.38
CA PRO A 384 -12.39 -11.48 -1.88
C PRO A 384 -11.65 -10.24 -2.40
N THR A 385 -10.36 -10.20 -2.10
CA THR A 385 -9.42 -9.17 -2.57
C THR A 385 -8.31 -9.85 -3.37
N LEU A 386 -7.99 -9.31 -4.53
CA LEU A 386 -7.04 -9.88 -5.48
C LEU A 386 -5.94 -8.86 -5.81
N GLN A 387 -4.69 -9.30 -5.77
CA GLN A 387 -3.57 -8.58 -6.37
C GLN A 387 -3.11 -9.31 -7.64
N ILE A 388 -2.96 -8.58 -8.74
CA ILE A 388 -2.65 -9.15 -10.06
C ILE A 388 -1.23 -8.86 -10.55
N GLY A 389 -0.45 -8.09 -9.78
CA GLY A 389 0.87 -7.61 -10.20
C GLY A 389 0.80 -6.46 -11.22
N HIS A 390 1.94 -5.84 -11.49
CA HIS A 390 2.07 -4.75 -12.48
C HIS A 390 3.38 -4.83 -13.28
N GLY A 391 3.87 -6.05 -13.55
CA GLY A 391 5.09 -6.32 -14.30
C GLY A 391 6.27 -6.78 -13.43
N GLY A 392 7.44 -6.92 -14.07
CA GLY A 392 8.61 -7.57 -13.49
C GLY A 392 9.09 -6.96 -12.17
N THR A 393 9.33 -7.82 -11.20
CA THR A 393 9.72 -7.47 -9.82
C THR A 393 11.24 -7.33 -9.69
N ASN A 394 11.91 -6.73 -10.68
CA ASN A 394 13.37 -6.81 -10.79
C ASN A 394 14.14 -5.69 -10.04
N LYS A 395 13.48 -4.61 -9.64
CA LYS A 395 14.16 -3.44 -9.06
C LYS A 395 14.44 -3.63 -7.58
N SER A 396 15.68 -3.37 -7.16
CA SER A 396 16.09 -3.31 -5.76
C SER A 396 16.63 -1.92 -5.38
N LYS A 397 16.89 -1.72 -4.08
CA LYS A 397 17.63 -0.58 -3.54
C LYS A 397 18.83 -1.10 -2.75
N PRO A 398 19.90 -0.30 -2.58
CA PRO A 398 20.97 -0.61 -1.64
C PRO A 398 20.41 -1.00 -0.25
N GLY A 399 20.79 -2.17 0.23
CA GLY A 399 20.30 -2.75 1.49
C GLY A 399 18.88 -3.34 1.47
N ASP A 400 18.18 -3.34 0.35
CA ASP A 400 16.88 -4.00 0.16
C ASP A 400 17.06 -5.40 -0.43
N SER A 401 16.31 -6.38 0.08
CA SER A 401 16.25 -7.75 -0.45
C SER A 401 15.19 -7.90 -1.54
N ASN A 402 14.62 -6.77 -2.00
CA ASN A 402 13.40 -6.62 -2.79
C ASN A 402 12.30 -7.62 -2.43
N THR A 403 11.79 -7.43 -1.22
CA THR A 403 10.60 -8.15 -0.75
C THR A 403 9.35 -7.30 -0.93
N ARG A 404 9.38 -6.18 -1.67
CA ARG A 404 8.25 -5.23 -1.68
C ARG A 404 6.90 -5.89 -2.03
N PRO A 405 6.79 -6.74 -3.08
CA PRO A 405 5.54 -7.40 -3.44
C PRO A 405 5.09 -8.48 -2.45
N TYR A 406 6.00 -9.07 -1.69
CA TYR A 406 5.72 -10.26 -0.85
C TYR A 406 6.00 -10.05 0.64
N GLY A 407 6.48 -8.87 1.01
CA GLY A 407 6.98 -8.53 2.34
C GLY A 407 5.91 -7.83 3.17
N LYS A 408 6.32 -6.81 3.92
CA LYS A 408 5.43 -6.14 4.89
C LYS A 408 4.19 -5.48 4.25
N TYR A 409 4.25 -5.12 2.97
CA TYR A 409 3.16 -4.44 2.26
C TYR A 409 2.06 -5.39 1.77
N ALA A 410 2.38 -6.67 1.54
CA ALA A 410 1.43 -7.74 1.27
C ALA A 410 0.62 -8.15 2.52
N LEU A 411 0.98 -7.64 3.70
CA LEU A 411 0.31 -7.89 4.96
C LEU A 411 -0.52 -6.68 5.39
N LYS A 412 -1.60 -6.93 6.12
CA LYS A 412 -2.40 -5.87 6.75
C LYS A 412 -1.52 -5.07 7.72
N LYS A 413 -1.56 -3.75 7.60
CA LYS A 413 -0.95 -2.80 8.53
C LYS A 413 -1.51 -3.09 9.91
N ARG A 414 -0.61 -3.21 10.89
CA ARG A 414 -1.01 -3.36 12.28
C ARG A 414 -1.73 -2.09 12.72
N THR A 415 -2.97 -2.25 13.15
CA THR A 415 -3.67 -1.28 13.99
C THR A 415 -3.20 -1.45 15.43
N LEU A 416 -3.49 -0.50 16.30
CA LEU A 416 -3.26 -0.68 17.74
C LEU A 416 -3.97 -1.95 18.27
N CYS A 417 -5.08 -2.34 17.64
CA CYS A 417 -5.87 -3.54 17.97
C CYS A 417 -5.43 -4.84 17.32
N SER A 418 -4.39 -4.81 16.49
CA SER A 418 -3.74 -6.00 15.92
C SER A 418 -2.23 -6.00 16.16
N LEU A 419 -1.75 -5.18 17.11
CA LEU A 419 -0.32 -5.09 17.45
C LEU A 419 0.26 -6.45 17.83
N PHE A 420 -0.49 -7.23 18.60
CA PHE A 420 -0.06 -8.51 19.15
C PHE A 420 -0.59 -9.70 18.34
N SER A 421 -1.53 -9.47 17.44
CA SER A 421 -2.00 -10.46 16.48
C SER A 421 -0.92 -10.82 15.44
N LYS A 422 -0.95 -12.08 14.97
CA LYS A 422 -0.24 -12.47 13.75
C LYS A 422 -0.70 -11.55 12.63
N ARG A 423 0.26 -11.00 11.87
CA ARG A 423 -0.07 -10.22 10.68
C ARG A 423 -0.88 -11.11 9.74
N GLN A 424 -1.89 -10.53 9.13
CA GLN A 424 -2.78 -11.22 8.21
C GLN A 424 -2.45 -10.79 6.79
N PRO A 425 -2.52 -11.69 5.80
CA PRO A 425 -2.43 -11.30 4.40
C PRO A 425 -3.45 -10.21 4.05
N LEU A 426 -3.03 -9.25 3.23
CA LEU A 426 -3.88 -8.17 2.74
C LEU A 426 -4.88 -8.69 1.71
N TYR A 427 -4.44 -9.64 0.88
CA TYR A 427 -5.21 -10.19 -0.21
C TYR A 427 -5.74 -11.58 0.12
N THR A 428 -6.88 -11.90 -0.48
CA THR A 428 -7.39 -13.27 -0.50
C THR A 428 -6.54 -14.13 -1.43
N ARG A 429 -6.20 -13.58 -2.61
CA ARG A 429 -5.29 -14.14 -3.61
C ARG A 429 -4.32 -13.10 -4.16
N MET A 430 -3.16 -13.58 -4.58
CA MET A 430 -2.11 -12.84 -5.27
C MET A 430 -1.73 -13.67 -6.50
N PHE A 431 -1.77 -13.07 -7.67
CA PHE A 431 -1.35 -13.75 -8.89
C PHE A 431 0.15 -13.59 -9.08
N GLU A 432 0.77 -14.68 -9.52
CA GLU A 432 2.15 -14.72 -9.92
C GLU A 432 2.30 -15.42 -11.26
N ALA A 433 3.32 -15.04 -12.02
CA ALA A 433 3.61 -15.67 -13.31
C ALA A 433 4.38 -16.99 -13.15
N GLU A 434 5.34 -17.01 -12.21
CA GLU A 434 6.34 -18.07 -12.10
C GLU A 434 6.30 -18.80 -10.75
N GLU A 435 6.51 -20.10 -10.79
CA GLU A 435 6.59 -21.00 -9.63
C GLU A 435 7.80 -20.66 -8.74
N GLU A 436 8.95 -20.37 -9.33
CA GLU A 436 10.18 -20.02 -8.62
C GLU A 436 10.03 -18.72 -7.83
N ILE A 437 9.33 -17.74 -8.40
CA ILE A 437 9.04 -16.46 -7.74
C ILE A 437 8.02 -16.67 -6.63
N ARG A 438 6.99 -17.52 -6.82
CA ARG A 438 6.09 -17.93 -5.74
C ARG A 438 6.89 -18.57 -4.59
N ASP A 439 7.78 -19.51 -4.88
CA ASP A 439 8.53 -20.22 -3.84
C ASP A 439 9.47 -19.29 -3.09
N LEU A 440 10.10 -18.34 -3.78
CA LEU A 440 10.88 -17.28 -3.16
C LEU A 440 10.01 -16.37 -2.27
N ALA A 441 8.84 -15.96 -2.76
CA ALA A 441 7.89 -15.17 -2.00
C ALA A 441 7.42 -15.88 -0.72
N VAL A 442 7.19 -17.19 -0.78
CA VAL A 442 6.81 -18.01 0.39
C VAL A 442 7.97 -18.17 1.37
N ARG A 443 9.21 -18.32 0.90
CA ARG A 443 10.40 -18.30 1.78
C ARG A 443 10.55 -16.97 2.50
N VAL A 444 10.33 -15.86 1.79
CA VAL A 444 10.36 -14.50 2.34
C VAL A 444 9.24 -14.27 3.34
N ASN A 445 8.03 -14.76 3.04
CA ASN A 445 6.85 -14.55 3.88
C ASN A 445 5.93 -15.78 3.86
N PRO A 446 6.12 -16.71 4.81
CA PRO A 446 5.34 -17.96 4.86
C PRO A 446 3.83 -17.77 4.99
N LEU A 447 3.37 -16.59 5.45
CA LEU A 447 1.93 -16.27 5.53
C LEU A 447 1.25 -16.15 4.16
N LEU A 448 2.02 -16.04 3.08
CA LEU A 448 1.51 -15.93 1.72
C LEU A 448 1.38 -17.28 1.00
N LYS A 449 1.79 -18.39 1.62
CA LYS A 449 1.77 -19.74 1.00
C LYS A 449 0.44 -20.08 0.33
N ASP A 450 -0.68 -19.87 1.03
CA ASP A 450 -2.03 -20.19 0.51
C ASP A 450 -2.70 -19.00 -0.20
N ARG A 451 -1.92 -17.96 -0.49
CA ARG A 451 -2.39 -16.70 -1.09
C ARG A 451 -1.90 -16.54 -2.52
N ILE A 452 -0.66 -16.96 -2.80
CA ILE A 452 -0.06 -16.80 -4.11
C ILE A 452 -0.48 -17.97 -5.01
N VAL A 453 -1.05 -17.66 -6.18
CA VAL A 453 -1.47 -18.62 -7.19
C VAL A 453 -0.73 -18.29 -8.48
N VAL A 454 -0.12 -19.30 -9.08
CA VAL A 454 0.56 -19.17 -10.35
C VAL A 454 -0.47 -19.26 -11.46
N VAL A 455 -0.57 -18.20 -12.26
CA VAL A 455 -1.58 -18.07 -13.34
C VAL A 455 -0.96 -17.73 -14.68
N GLY A 456 0.37 -17.83 -14.82
CA GLY A 456 1.09 -17.42 -16.03
C GLY A 456 1.07 -15.90 -16.24
N ASN A 457 1.47 -15.47 -17.45
CA ASN A 457 1.61 -14.06 -17.77
C ASN A 457 0.95 -13.71 -19.12
N LEU A 458 -0.07 -12.86 -19.07
CA LEU A 458 -0.80 -12.40 -20.26
C LEU A 458 0.10 -11.74 -21.31
N VAL A 459 1.17 -11.06 -20.89
CA VAL A 459 2.14 -10.42 -21.80
C VAL A 459 3.03 -11.46 -22.46
N TYR A 460 3.49 -12.48 -21.73
CA TYR A 460 4.28 -13.57 -22.31
C TYR A 460 3.47 -14.31 -23.39
N ASP A 461 2.21 -14.62 -23.10
CA ASP A 461 1.31 -15.25 -24.07
C ASP A 461 1.09 -14.34 -25.30
N SER A 462 0.92 -13.02 -25.11
CA SER A 462 0.82 -12.08 -26.24
C SER A 462 2.07 -12.08 -27.11
N ILE A 463 3.25 -12.12 -26.50
CA ILE A 463 4.53 -12.11 -27.22
C ILE A 463 4.69 -13.38 -28.05
N LEU A 464 4.50 -14.55 -27.43
CA LEU A 464 4.68 -15.84 -28.10
C LEU A 464 3.68 -16.05 -29.24
N ASN A 465 2.43 -15.61 -29.05
CA ASN A 465 1.41 -15.68 -30.11
C ASN A 465 1.63 -14.69 -31.26
N SER A 466 2.53 -13.71 -31.09
CA SER A 466 2.79 -12.67 -32.09
C SER A 466 4.05 -12.94 -32.94
N VAL A 467 4.80 -14.01 -32.67
CA VAL A 467 6.10 -14.29 -33.32
C VAL A 467 5.97 -14.37 -34.85
N GLU A 468 4.92 -15.02 -35.36
CA GLU A 468 4.67 -15.19 -36.79
C GLU A 468 4.33 -13.86 -37.50
N LEU A 469 3.95 -12.81 -36.76
CA LEU A 469 3.63 -11.48 -37.29
C LEU A 469 4.89 -10.63 -37.53
N ARG A 470 6.10 -11.17 -37.33
CA ARG A 470 7.37 -10.43 -37.48
C ARG A 470 7.48 -9.65 -38.79
N LYS A 471 7.16 -10.28 -39.92
CA LYS A 471 7.25 -9.61 -41.24
C LYS A 471 6.27 -8.43 -41.34
N GLN A 472 5.07 -8.60 -40.79
CA GLN A 472 4.05 -7.54 -40.78
C GLN A 472 4.47 -6.39 -39.87
N PHE A 473 4.93 -6.66 -38.64
CA PHE A 473 5.43 -5.59 -37.76
C PHE A 473 6.62 -4.85 -38.37
N ARG A 474 7.52 -5.56 -39.07
CA ARG A 474 8.63 -4.91 -39.78
C ARG A 474 8.13 -4.00 -40.89
N HIS A 475 7.20 -4.47 -41.72
CA HIS A 475 6.57 -3.68 -42.78
C HIS A 475 5.95 -2.39 -42.22
N GLU A 476 5.11 -2.49 -41.19
CA GLU A 476 4.44 -1.32 -40.59
C GLU A 476 5.43 -0.36 -39.91
N LEU A 477 6.55 -0.86 -39.40
CA LEU A 477 7.63 -0.04 -38.85
C LEU A 477 8.56 0.55 -39.92
N GLY A 478 8.31 0.28 -41.20
CA GLY A 478 9.16 0.70 -42.32
C GLY A 478 10.56 0.05 -42.29
N ILE A 479 10.65 -1.17 -41.74
CA ILE A 479 11.87 -1.96 -41.63
C ILE A 479 11.89 -3.00 -42.75
N LYS A 480 12.99 -3.08 -43.49
CA LYS A 480 13.17 -4.09 -44.56
C LYS A 480 13.60 -5.43 -43.98
N ASP A 481 13.25 -6.52 -44.66
CA ASP A 481 13.51 -7.89 -44.18
C ASP A 481 15.01 -8.20 -43.95
N ASN A 482 15.91 -7.52 -44.67
CA ASN A 482 17.36 -7.70 -44.57
C ASN A 482 18.04 -6.78 -43.54
N GLU A 483 17.31 -5.84 -42.95
CA GLU A 483 17.88 -4.94 -41.93
C GLU A 483 18.03 -5.66 -40.59
N ILE A 484 19.14 -5.39 -39.92
CA ILE A 484 19.39 -5.88 -38.56
C ILE A 484 18.91 -4.83 -37.57
N VAL A 485 17.92 -5.20 -36.77
CA VAL A 485 17.23 -4.30 -35.86
C VAL A 485 17.76 -4.46 -34.44
N VAL A 486 18.29 -3.38 -33.88
CA VAL A 486 18.72 -3.29 -32.49
C VAL A 486 17.67 -2.53 -31.69
N PHE A 487 17.01 -3.23 -30.76
CA PHE A 487 16.04 -2.61 -29.87
C PHE A 487 16.69 -2.20 -28.55
N VAL A 488 16.74 -0.89 -28.31
CA VAL A 488 17.39 -0.27 -27.16
C VAL A 488 16.36 0.06 -26.10
N MET A 489 16.51 -0.54 -24.92
CA MET A 489 15.52 -0.46 -23.84
C MET A 489 16.14 0.08 -22.57
N SER A 490 15.64 1.22 -22.10
CA SER A 490 16.14 1.92 -20.92
C SER A 490 15.06 2.15 -19.88
N THR A 491 15.45 2.07 -18.62
CA THR A 491 14.64 2.43 -17.45
C THR A 491 14.77 3.93 -17.12
N TRP A 492 14.42 4.31 -15.89
CA TRP A 492 14.51 5.68 -15.37
C TRP A 492 15.40 5.72 -14.12
N ARG A 493 15.75 6.94 -13.67
CA ARG A 493 16.78 7.29 -12.66
C ARG A 493 18.18 7.42 -13.25
N ASP A 494 19.10 7.88 -12.42
CA ASP A 494 20.39 8.43 -12.87
C ASP A 494 21.30 7.33 -13.41
N GLU A 495 21.05 6.08 -13.02
CA GLU A 495 21.75 4.88 -13.48
C GLU A 495 21.14 4.24 -14.74
N CYS A 496 20.13 4.86 -15.37
CA CYS A 496 19.59 4.33 -16.62
C CYS A 496 20.53 4.56 -17.81
N LEU A 497 20.39 3.76 -18.87
CA LEU A 497 21.28 3.79 -20.05
C LEU A 497 21.45 5.20 -20.59
N PHE A 498 20.35 5.91 -20.82
CA PHE A 498 20.43 7.22 -21.47
C PHE A 498 21.05 8.29 -20.57
N ARG A 499 20.89 8.22 -19.25
CA ARG A 499 21.51 9.18 -18.32
C ARG A 499 22.98 8.91 -18.07
N SER A 500 23.38 7.65 -18.10
CA SER A 500 24.77 7.24 -17.84
C SER A 500 25.64 7.39 -19.08
N ILE A 501 25.23 6.81 -20.20
CA ILE A 501 26.05 6.69 -21.42
C ILE A 501 25.27 7.02 -22.69
N GLY A 502 24.12 7.69 -22.58
CA GLY A 502 23.21 7.94 -23.71
C GLY A 502 23.82 8.80 -24.82
N ASP A 503 24.59 9.83 -24.48
CA ASP A 503 25.23 10.68 -25.49
C ASP A 503 26.29 9.90 -26.29
N ALA A 504 27.15 9.14 -25.60
CA ALA A 504 28.13 8.26 -26.23
C ALA A 504 27.47 7.15 -27.07
N PHE A 505 26.37 6.57 -26.56
CA PHE A 505 25.56 5.62 -27.32
C PHE A 505 25.05 6.24 -28.62
N LEU A 506 24.47 7.45 -28.58
CA LEU A 506 23.94 8.12 -29.77
C LEU A 506 25.03 8.49 -30.77
N GLU A 507 26.23 8.88 -30.31
CA GLU A 507 27.38 9.15 -31.16
C GLU A 507 27.81 7.89 -31.92
N GLU A 508 28.03 6.79 -31.20
CA GLU A 508 28.52 5.54 -31.79
C GLU A 508 27.46 4.84 -32.63
N SER A 509 26.22 4.77 -32.17
CA SER A 509 25.12 4.18 -32.95
C SER A 509 24.83 4.96 -34.24
N ARG A 510 25.08 6.28 -34.27
CA ARG A 510 24.93 7.08 -35.49
C ARG A 510 25.91 6.67 -36.59
N LYS A 511 27.14 6.29 -36.23
CA LYS A 511 28.15 5.74 -37.16
C LYS A 511 27.73 4.38 -37.74
N LEU A 512 26.79 3.70 -37.09
CA LEU A 512 26.30 2.36 -37.44
C LEU A 512 24.96 2.37 -38.19
N LEU A 513 24.35 3.55 -38.36
CA LEU A 513 23.18 3.70 -39.22
C LEU A 513 23.51 3.25 -40.65
N GLY A 514 22.61 2.48 -41.25
CA GLY A 514 22.82 1.83 -42.55
C GLY A 514 23.36 0.40 -42.46
N LYS A 515 24.06 0.04 -41.37
CA LYS A 515 24.36 -1.37 -41.03
C LYS A 515 23.31 -1.96 -40.09
N TYR A 516 22.77 -1.12 -39.20
CA TYR A 516 21.76 -1.48 -38.23
C TYR A 516 20.63 -0.44 -38.22
N ARG A 517 19.43 -0.91 -37.88
CA ARG A 517 18.24 -0.10 -37.61
C ARG A 517 18.04 -0.04 -36.10
N PHE A 518 17.97 1.15 -35.52
CA PHE A 518 17.82 1.31 -34.07
C PHE A 518 16.40 1.71 -33.70
N ILE A 519 15.82 0.97 -32.75
CA ILE A 519 14.56 1.33 -32.09
C ILE A 519 14.90 1.77 -30.67
N LEU A 520 14.53 2.98 -30.27
CA LEU A 520 14.83 3.53 -28.94
C LEU A 520 13.56 3.57 -28.08
N SER A 521 13.62 2.95 -26.91
CA SER A 521 12.54 2.94 -25.92
C SER A 521 13.07 3.32 -24.55
N ILE A 522 12.50 4.39 -23.97
CA ILE A 522 12.79 4.82 -22.61
C ILE A 522 11.54 4.78 -21.74
N HIS A 523 11.73 4.74 -20.43
CA HIS A 523 10.62 4.76 -19.49
C HIS A 523 9.82 6.08 -19.57
N PRO A 524 8.48 6.07 -19.45
CA PRO A 524 7.64 7.28 -19.57
C PRO A 524 8.00 8.43 -18.61
N ASN A 525 8.69 8.14 -17.52
CA ASN A 525 9.20 9.17 -16.60
C ASN A 525 10.30 10.04 -17.21
N GLU A 526 11.02 9.57 -18.22
CA GLU A 526 12.08 10.32 -18.90
C GLU A 526 11.56 11.34 -19.94
N TYR A 527 10.24 11.35 -20.19
CA TYR A 527 9.53 12.39 -20.97
C TYR A 527 9.06 13.56 -20.10
N ARG A 528 9.35 13.54 -18.79
CA ARG A 528 8.91 14.57 -17.85
C ARG A 528 10.08 15.44 -17.41
N PRO A 529 9.90 16.76 -17.26
CA PRO A 529 10.88 17.62 -16.61
C PRO A 529 11.19 17.12 -15.19
N ARG A 530 12.46 17.15 -14.83
CA ARG A 530 12.90 16.83 -13.46
C ARG A 530 13.12 18.11 -12.65
N PRO A 531 12.99 18.03 -11.30
CA PRO A 531 13.30 19.15 -10.43
C PRO A 531 14.73 19.68 -10.55
N SER A 532 15.69 18.83 -10.94
CA SER A 532 17.08 19.22 -11.19
C SER A 532 17.27 20.16 -12.39
N GLY A 533 16.28 20.24 -13.29
CA GLY A 533 16.38 21.06 -14.51
C GLY A 533 17.19 20.42 -15.64
N ASP A 534 17.61 19.16 -15.49
CA ASP A 534 18.34 18.45 -16.54
C ASP A 534 17.52 18.27 -17.82
N ARG A 535 18.21 17.92 -18.92
CA ARG A 535 17.61 17.52 -20.21
C ARG A 535 16.45 16.53 -20.01
N VAL A 536 15.36 16.77 -20.72
CA VAL A 536 14.27 15.79 -20.88
C VAL A 536 14.65 14.82 -22.00
N TRP A 537 15.12 13.62 -21.63
CA TRP A 537 15.62 12.63 -22.58
C TRP A 537 14.59 12.22 -23.63
N GLY A 538 13.31 12.08 -23.25
CA GLY A 538 12.26 11.71 -24.20
C GLY A 538 12.11 12.70 -25.35
N GLU A 539 12.05 14.00 -25.05
CA GLU A 539 11.97 15.05 -26.07
C GLU A 539 13.24 15.09 -26.93
N TYR A 540 14.40 14.90 -26.32
CA TYR A 540 15.65 14.84 -27.07
C TYR A 540 15.72 13.63 -28.02
N LEU A 541 15.28 12.45 -27.59
CA LEU A 541 15.25 11.25 -28.44
C LEU A 541 14.28 11.39 -29.60
N ARG A 542 13.15 12.10 -29.45
CA ARG A 542 12.27 12.44 -30.57
C ARG A 542 13.00 13.17 -31.68
N THR A 543 13.89 14.12 -31.34
CA THR A 543 14.69 14.82 -32.36
C THR A 543 15.62 13.88 -33.12
N GLN A 544 15.95 12.69 -32.61
CA GLN A 544 16.81 11.74 -33.30
C GLN A 544 16.08 11.01 -34.45
N GLN A 545 14.75 11.09 -34.54
CA GLN A 545 13.98 10.57 -35.69
C GLN A 545 14.48 11.13 -37.03
N GLN A 546 14.96 12.38 -37.05
CA GLN A 546 15.52 13.02 -38.26
C GLN A 546 16.74 12.26 -38.84
N TYR A 547 17.42 11.47 -38.01
CA TYR A 547 18.57 10.65 -38.41
C TYR A 547 18.18 9.19 -38.74
N GLY A 548 16.89 8.85 -38.71
CA GLY A 548 16.39 7.51 -39.05
C GLY A 548 16.21 6.54 -37.87
N TYR A 549 16.31 7.02 -36.63
CA TYR A 549 15.93 6.23 -35.45
C TYR A 549 14.41 6.06 -35.36
N ILE A 550 13.96 4.87 -34.96
CA ILE A 550 12.56 4.64 -34.59
C ILE A 550 12.43 4.90 -33.09
N ILE A 551 11.50 5.77 -32.69
CA ILE A 551 11.27 6.09 -31.28
C ILE A 551 9.95 5.46 -30.83
N ARG A 552 10.01 4.70 -29.73
CA ARG A 552 8.81 4.19 -29.06
C ARG A 552 8.25 5.28 -28.17
N GLU A 553 7.14 5.86 -28.61
CA GLU A 553 6.42 6.89 -27.86
C GLU A 553 5.72 6.32 -26.62
N PRO A 554 5.65 7.05 -25.49
CA PRO A 554 4.90 6.63 -24.31
C PRO A 554 3.38 6.62 -24.57
N GLU A 555 2.94 7.32 -25.62
CA GLU A 555 1.55 7.36 -26.07
C GLU A 555 1.08 6.06 -26.73
N ASN A 556 2.02 5.27 -27.22
CA ASN A 556 1.77 3.98 -27.83
C ASN A 556 1.36 2.99 -26.73
N ASP A 557 0.24 2.25 -26.93
CA ASP A 557 -0.26 1.27 -25.95
C ASP A 557 0.91 0.38 -25.48
N TYR A 558 1.07 0.31 -24.16
CA TYR A 558 2.30 -0.18 -23.52
C TYR A 558 2.68 -1.55 -24.03
N VAL A 559 1.70 -2.45 -24.23
CA VAL A 559 1.99 -3.83 -24.60
C VAL A 559 1.95 -4.10 -26.10
N PRO A 560 0.90 -3.77 -26.90
CA PRO A 560 0.88 -4.08 -28.34
C PRO A 560 2.11 -3.56 -29.08
N TYR A 561 2.50 -2.32 -28.80
CA TYR A 561 3.69 -1.74 -29.41
C TYR A 561 4.99 -2.34 -28.87
N LEU A 562 5.09 -2.59 -27.56
CA LEU A 562 6.25 -3.28 -26.99
C LEU A 562 6.45 -4.66 -27.64
N VAL A 563 5.36 -5.42 -27.82
CA VAL A 563 5.38 -6.71 -28.52
C VAL A 563 5.85 -6.51 -29.96
N ALA A 564 5.29 -5.57 -30.71
CA ALA A 564 5.70 -5.31 -32.09
C ALA A 564 7.20 -5.00 -32.21
N TYR A 565 7.75 -4.11 -31.36
CA TYR A 565 9.18 -3.76 -31.40
C TYR A 565 10.09 -4.94 -31.01
N LEU A 566 9.70 -5.74 -30.00
CA LEU A 566 10.45 -6.94 -29.59
C LEU A 566 10.39 -8.04 -30.66
N VAL A 567 9.22 -8.25 -31.26
CA VAL A 567 9.03 -9.25 -32.31
C VAL A 567 9.70 -8.81 -33.60
N ALA A 568 9.87 -7.51 -33.87
CA ALA A 568 10.60 -6.99 -35.02
C ALA A 568 12.13 -6.95 -34.84
N SER A 569 12.65 -7.03 -33.61
CA SER A 569 14.08 -6.87 -33.31
C SER A 569 14.90 -8.14 -33.57
N ASP A 570 16.20 -7.98 -33.83
CA ASP A 570 17.18 -9.07 -33.91
C ASP A 570 18.05 -9.13 -32.66
N ILE A 571 18.43 -7.97 -32.12
CA ILE A 571 19.29 -7.82 -30.94
C ILE A 571 18.62 -6.85 -29.96
N VAL A 572 18.77 -7.09 -28.66
CA VAL A 572 18.33 -6.17 -27.61
C VAL A 572 19.53 -5.59 -26.89
N LEU A 573 19.59 -4.26 -26.79
CA LEU A 573 20.55 -3.54 -25.94
C LEU A 573 19.79 -2.95 -24.75
N SER A 574 20.19 -3.25 -23.52
CA SER A 574 19.39 -2.86 -22.37
C SER A 574 20.17 -2.51 -21.11
N ASP A 575 19.61 -1.62 -20.30
CA ASP A 575 19.97 -1.49 -18.89
C ASP A 575 19.20 -2.50 -18.02
N HIS A 576 19.12 -2.23 -16.72
CA HIS A 576 18.42 -3.07 -15.75
C HIS A 576 16.88 -2.96 -15.79
N THR A 577 16.27 -2.60 -16.91
CA THR A 577 14.82 -2.60 -17.08
C THR A 577 14.25 -4.02 -17.04
N CYS A 578 13.08 -4.21 -16.41
CA CYS A 578 12.41 -5.52 -16.39
C CYS A 578 11.93 -5.96 -17.78
N LEU A 579 11.86 -5.04 -18.73
CA LEU A 579 11.43 -5.35 -20.09
C LEU A 579 12.39 -6.30 -20.82
N VAL A 580 13.64 -6.40 -20.38
CA VAL A 580 14.64 -7.32 -20.96
C VAL A 580 14.25 -8.79 -20.82
N GLU A 581 13.39 -9.10 -19.85
CA GLU A 581 12.84 -10.44 -19.62
C GLU A 581 12.05 -10.92 -20.86
N TYR A 582 11.34 -10.02 -21.55
CA TYR A 582 10.62 -10.34 -22.77
C TYR A 582 11.55 -10.67 -23.96
N ALA A 583 12.75 -10.10 -23.99
CA ALA A 583 13.76 -10.44 -24.98
C ALA A 583 14.27 -11.87 -24.74
N ALA A 584 14.48 -12.25 -23.47
CA ALA A 584 14.88 -13.60 -23.10
C ALA A 584 13.80 -14.64 -23.45
N LEU A 585 12.52 -14.30 -23.23
CA LEU A 585 11.40 -15.15 -23.63
C LEU A 585 11.45 -15.48 -25.15
N LEU A 586 11.71 -14.48 -25.99
CA LEU A 586 11.85 -14.64 -27.45
C LEU A 586 13.20 -15.20 -27.90
N GLN A 587 14.10 -15.50 -26.96
CA GLN A 587 15.48 -15.87 -27.23
C GLN A 587 16.20 -14.86 -28.15
N ARG A 588 15.90 -13.57 -27.98
CA ARG A 588 16.69 -12.50 -28.60
C ARG A 588 18.00 -12.38 -27.83
N PRO A 589 19.15 -12.31 -28.52
CA PRO A 589 20.40 -12.06 -27.84
C PRO A 589 20.40 -10.66 -27.22
N ILE A 590 20.91 -10.57 -25.99
CA ILE A 590 20.84 -9.40 -25.14
C ILE A 590 22.25 -8.90 -24.87
N VAL A 591 22.48 -7.62 -25.12
CA VAL A 591 23.68 -6.91 -24.71
C VAL A 591 23.28 -5.95 -23.60
N CYS A 592 24.02 -5.95 -22.50
CA CYS A 592 23.74 -5.12 -21.34
C CYS A 592 24.68 -3.92 -21.26
N VAL A 593 24.19 -2.84 -20.65
CA VAL A 593 25.05 -1.78 -20.13
C VAL A 593 25.25 -2.02 -18.62
N PRO A 594 26.46 -1.82 -18.09
CA PRO A 594 26.75 -2.08 -16.69
C PRO A 594 25.94 -1.14 -15.80
N VAL A 595 25.38 -1.69 -14.74
CA VAL A 595 24.73 -0.94 -13.66
C VAL A 595 25.16 -1.53 -12.33
N ASN A 596 25.03 -0.78 -11.25
CA ASN A 596 25.35 -1.31 -9.93
C ASN A 596 24.38 -2.45 -9.57
N ASP A 597 24.94 -3.60 -9.21
CA ASP A 597 24.24 -4.83 -8.84
C ASP A 597 23.19 -4.63 -7.74
N GLU A 598 23.39 -3.67 -6.83
CA GLU A 598 22.46 -3.36 -5.73
C GLU A 598 21.08 -2.85 -6.21
N TYR A 599 20.98 -2.41 -7.47
CA TYR A 599 19.72 -1.97 -8.07
C TYR A 599 18.92 -3.08 -8.73
N ILE A 600 19.50 -4.28 -8.84
CA ILE A 600 18.85 -5.45 -9.41
C ILE A 600 18.56 -6.44 -8.29
N TRP A 601 17.33 -6.93 -8.24
CA TRP A 601 16.98 -7.98 -7.32
C TRP A 601 17.62 -9.30 -7.74
N LYS A 602 18.47 -9.87 -6.90
CA LYS A 602 19.22 -11.11 -7.18
C LYS A 602 18.34 -12.35 -7.46
N GLY A 603 17.06 -12.31 -7.06
CA GLY A 603 16.09 -13.36 -7.37
C GLY A 603 15.31 -13.16 -8.67
N SER A 604 15.59 -12.10 -9.43
CA SER A 604 14.85 -11.76 -10.66
C SER A 604 15.49 -12.38 -11.91
N ILE A 605 14.66 -12.59 -12.94
CA ILE A 605 15.14 -13.00 -14.27
C ILE A 605 16.13 -11.98 -14.84
N THR A 606 15.90 -10.68 -14.61
CA THR A 606 16.86 -9.63 -15.00
C THR A 606 18.25 -9.88 -14.41
N TRP A 607 18.35 -10.32 -13.15
CA TRP A 607 19.65 -10.63 -12.54
C TRP A 607 20.35 -11.79 -13.24
N GLU A 608 19.61 -12.85 -13.56
CA GLU A 608 20.14 -14.02 -14.27
C GLU A 608 20.67 -13.65 -15.66
N ILE A 609 19.94 -12.83 -16.42
CA ILE A 609 20.39 -12.27 -17.70
C ILE A 609 21.72 -11.52 -17.52
N PHE A 610 21.81 -10.67 -16.50
CA PHE A 610 23.02 -9.89 -16.20
C PHE A 610 24.24 -10.74 -15.80
N GLN A 611 24.06 -12.02 -15.43
CA GLN A 611 25.18 -12.93 -15.14
C GLN A 611 25.85 -13.49 -16.39
N PHE A 612 25.18 -13.49 -17.54
CA PHE A 612 25.73 -14.09 -18.75
C PHE A 612 25.76 -13.16 -19.96
N ALA A 613 24.85 -12.19 -20.06
CA ALA A 613 24.79 -11.28 -21.19
C ALA A 613 26.11 -10.46 -21.28
N PRO A 614 26.68 -10.28 -22.49
CA PRO A 614 27.83 -9.40 -22.70
C PRO A 614 27.52 -7.98 -22.23
N LYS A 615 28.50 -7.31 -21.61
CA LYS A 615 28.37 -5.94 -21.08
C LYS A 615 29.24 -4.97 -21.86
N ILE A 616 28.67 -3.86 -22.30
CA ILE A 616 29.40 -2.75 -22.95
C ILE A 616 29.77 -1.72 -21.87
N HIS A 617 31.04 -1.67 -21.49
CA HIS A 617 31.55 -0.65 -20.55
C HIS A 617 31.91 0.66 -21.25
N ASP A 618 32.42 0.57 -22.48
CA ASP A 618 32.75 1.71 -23.34
C ASP A 618 31.94 1.59 -24.64
N MET A 619 31.20 2.65 -24.99
CA MET A 619 30.35 2.66 -26.19
C MET A 619 31.17 2.61 -27.49
N ALA A 620 32.47 2.91 -27.47
CA ALA A 620 33.35 2.68 -28.62
C ALA A 620 33.36 1.20 -29.07
N ASP A 621 33.08 0.26 -28.15
CA ASP A 621 32.97 -1.17 -28.44
C ASP A 621 31.57 -1.59 -28.93
N LEU A 622 30.61 -0.67 -29.10
CA LEU A 622 29.23 -0.98 -29.51
C LEU A 622 29.19 -1.85 -30.77
N HIS A 623 29.92 -1.46 -31.81
CA HIS A 623 29.92 -2.21 -33.07
C HIS A 623 30.47 -3.64 -32.88
N LYS A 624 31.56 -3.77 -32.12
CA LYS A 624 32.19 -5.06 -31.81
C LYS A 624 31.26 -5.97 -31.02
N ALA A 625 30.54 -5.44 -30.05
CA ALA A 625 29.56 -6.19 -29.27
C ALA A 625 28.38 -6.67 -30.11
N LEU A 626 27.83 -5.81 -30.98
CA LEU A 626 26.75 -6.18 -31.90
C LEU A 626 27.21 -7.23 -32.93
N LEU A 627 28.43 -7.10 -33.45
CA LEU A 627 29.01 -8.08 -34.39
C LEU A 627 29.20 -9.45 -33.74
N LYS A 628 29.77 -9.53 -32.52
CA LYS A 628 29.93 -10.80 -31.79
C LYS A 628 28.61 -11.55 -31.66
N VAL A 629 27.57 -10.85 -31.22
CA VAL A 629 26.23 -11.41 -31.09
C VAL A 629 25.69 -11.91 -32.43
N LYS A 630 25.85 -11.10 -33.48
CA LYS A 630 25.42 -11.43 -34.85
C LYS A 630 26.16 -12.66 -35.40
N GLU A 631 27.45 -12.82 -35.08
CA GLU A 631 28.32 -13.92 -35.49
C GLU A 631 28.16 -15.19 -34.61
N ASN A 632 27.10 -15.24 -33.79
CA ASN A 632 26.78 -16.33 -32.86
C ASN A 632 27.81 -16.58 -31.75
N ASP A 633 28.72 -15.63 -31.47
CA ASP A 633 29.53 -15.60 -30.25
C ASP A 633 28.68 -15.07 -29.09
N TYR A 634 27.75 -15.90 -28.62
CA TYR A 634 26.81 -15.57 -27.55
C TYR A 634 26.50 -16.80 -26.70
N PRO A 635 26.29 -16.67 -25.37
CA PRO A 635 25.93 -17.77 -24.47
C PRO A 635 24.48 -18.27 -24.68
N TRP A 636 24.22 -18.86 -25.84
CA TRP A 636 22.90 -19.35 -26.26
C TRP A 636 22.31 -20.42 -25.34
N ASP A 637 23.15 -21.29 -24.78
CA ASP A 637 22.67 -22.36 -23.88
C ASP A 637 22.04 -21.79 -22.61
N LYS A 638 22.65 -20.74 -22.03
CA LYS A 638 22.10 -20.06 -20.86
C LYS A 638 20.80 -19.32 -21.19
N LEU A 639 20.75 -18.65 -22.35
CA LEU A 639 19.54 -17.96 -22.80
C LEU A 639 18.38 -18.94 -23.05
N ARG A 640 18.65 -20.09 -23.68
CA ARG A 640 17.65 -21.16 -23.91
C ARG A 640 17.19 -21.78 -22.60
N GLN A 641 18.12 -22.07 -21.68
CA GLN A 641 17.78 -22.60 -20.37
C GLN A 641 16.83 -21.65 -19.62
N LEU A 642 17.15 -20.36 -19.59
CA LEU A 642 16.29 -19.36 -18.96
C LEU A 642 14.92 -19.23 -19.66
N SER A 643 14.90 -19.11 -20.99
CA SER A 643 13.66 -19.01 -21.78
C SER A 643 12.70 -20.19 -21.48
N ASN A 644 13.23 -21.41 -21.37
CA ASN A 644 12.45 -22.61 -21.07
C ASN A 644 11.83 -22.62 -19.66
N THR A 645 12.42 -21.90 -18.69
CA THR A 645 11.86 -21.81 -17.33
C THR A 645 10.86 -20.68 -17.17
N MET A 646 10.91 -19.66 -18.03
CA MET A 646 10.11 -18.43 -17.93
C MET A 646 8.63 -18.56 -18.32
N ASN A 647 8.21 -19.63 -18.99
CA ASN A 647 6.80 -19.79 -19.32
C ASN A 647 6.38 -21.25 -19.25
N ARG A 648 6.17 -21.74 -18.03
CA ARG A 648 5.75 -23.12 -17.78
C ARG A 648 4.31 -23.43 -18.21
N HIS A 649 3.52 -22.40 -18.51
CA HIS A 649 2.10 -22.52 -18.88
C HIS A 649 1.77 -21.68 -20.15
N PRO A 650 2.46 -21.92 -21.27
CA PRO A 650 2.34 -21.08 -22.45
C PRO A 650 0.91 -21.13 -23.02
N GLY A 651 0.32 -19.96 -23.23
CA GLY A 651 -1.04 -19.80 -23.75
C GLY A 651 -2.16 -20.12 -22.75
N GLN A 652 -1.84 -20.43 -21.49
CA GLN A 652 -2.84 -20.84 -20.50
C GLN A 652 -3.25 -19.70 -19.56
N ALA A 653 -2.60 -18.52 -19.59
CA ALA A 653 -2.77 -17.52 -18.55
C ALA A 653 -4.22 -17.02 -18.43
N VAL A 654 -4.90 -16.83 -19.56
CA VAL A 654 -6.33 -16.46 -19.63
C VAL A 654 -7.20 -17.48 -18.89
N ASN A 655 -7.00 -18.77 -19.16
CA ASN A 655 -7.80 -19.84 -18.59
C ASN A 655 -7.53 -19.98 -17.08
N LEU A 656 -6.25 -19.91 -16.67
CA LEU A 656 -5.85 -19.98 -15.26
C LEU A 656 -6.43 -18.79 -14.45
N ILE A 657 -6.32 -17.57 -14.99
CA ILE A 657 -6.90 -16.36 -14.38
C ILE A 657 -8.42 -16.50 -14.23
N ARG A 658 -9.13 -16.92 -15.29
CA ARG A 658 -10.58 -17.13 -15.24
C ARG A 658 -10.96 -18.13 -14.17
N ASN A 659 -10.27 -19.27 -14.16
CA ASN A 659 -10.58 -20.36 -13.26
C ASN A 659 -10.43 -19.93 -11.79
N GLU A 660 -9.37 -19.21 -11.46
CA GLU A 660 -9.17 -18.73 -10.10
C GLU A 660 -10.19 -17.65 -9.71
N VAL A 661 -10.51 -16.71 -10.61
CA VAL A 661 -11.52 -15.67 -10.35
C VAL A 661 -12.91 -16.27 -10.15
N TYR A 662 -13.34 -17.21 -10.99
CA TYR A 662 -14.63 -17.90 -10.82
C TYR A 662 -14.69 -18.71 -9.53
N THR A 663 -13.58 -19.36 -9.15
CA THR A 663 -13.45 -20.06 -7.86
C THR A 663 -13.61 -19.09 -6.69
N MET A 664 -12.92 -17.94 -6.72
CA MET A 664 -13.04 -16.90 -5.69
C MET A 664 -14.47 -16.34 -5.59
N LEU A 665 -15.17 -16.22 -6.72
CA LEU A 665 -16.55 -15.73 -6.80
C LEU A 665 -17.61 -16.82 -6.54
N LYS A 666 -17.19 -18.10 -6.42
CA LYS A 666 -18.06 -19.28 -6.29
C LYS A 666 -19.07 -19.41 -7.45
N MET A 667 -18.58 -19.19 -8.67
CA MET A 667 -19.37 -19.29 -9.90
C MET A 667 -19.11 -20.62 -10.60
N GLN A 668 -20.11 -21.11 -11.33
CA GLN A 668 -19.89 -22.18 -12.30
C GLN A 668 -19.08 -21.66 -13.49
N HIS A 669 -18.10 -22.47 -13.91
CA HIS A 669 -17.40 -22.27 -15.16
C HIS A 669 -18.39 -22.34 -16.31
N THR A 670 -18.21 -21.48 -17.29
CA THR A 670 -18.97 -21.51 -18.53
C THR A 670 -18.01 -21.91 -19.65
N ASN A 671 -18.47 -22.79 -20.55
CA ASN A 671 -17.80 -23.05 -21.83
C ASN A 671 -18.04 -21.88 -22.80
N LEU A 672 -17.84 -20.64 -22.34
CA LEU A 672 -17.82 -19.50 -23.23
C LEU A 672 -16.61 -19.68 -24.14
N LYS A 673 -16.82 -19.65 -25.46
CA LYS A 673 -15.71 -19.55 -26.40
C LYS A 673 -14.79 -18.45 -25.92
N ASN A 674 -13.51 -18.77 -25.78
CA ASN A 674 -12.52 -17.76 -25.47
C ASN A 674 -12.68 -16.69 -26.56
N PRO A 675 -13.02 -15.42 -26.25
CA PRO A 675 -12.82 -14.34 -27.21
C PRO A 675 -11.36 -14.32 -27.73
N ILE A 676 -10.47 -15.00 -27.00
CA ILE A 676 -9.06 -14.70 -26.84
C ILE A 676 -8.18 -15.71 -27.55
N ASP A 677 -8.68 -16.90 -27.95
CA ASP A 677 -7.85 -17.89 -28.67
C ASP A 677 -7.33 -17.31 -30.01
N ASN A 678 -7.93 -16.22 -30.49
CA ASN A 678 -7.30 -15.32 -31.45
C ASN A 678 -7.44 -13.81 -31.10
N ALA A 679 -8.55 -13.27 -30.57
CA ALA A 679 -8.74 -11.80 -30.62
C ALA A 679 -7.86 -10.94 -29.70
N ILE A 680 -7.58 -11.26 -28.42
CA ILE A 680 -6.67 -10.41 -27.60
C ILE A 680 -5.21 -10.51 -28.11
N TYR A 681 -4.86 -11.63 -28.75
CA TYR A 681 -3.50 -11.88 -29.25
C TYR A 681 -3.31 -11.41 -30.71
N SER A 682 -4.32 -11.54 -31.57
CA SER A 682 -4.38 -10.98 -32.94
C SER A 682 -4.68 -9.49 -32.94
N ASN A 683 -5.34 -8.96 -31.90
CA ASN A 683 -5.55 -7.52 -31.74
C ASN A 683 -4.26 -6.79 -31.38
N CYS A 684 -3.14 -7.44 -31.03
CA CYS A 684 -1.87 -6.71 -30.94
C CYS A 684 -1.53 -6.01 -32.26
N TYR A 685 -1.89 -6.62 -33.41
CA TYR A 685 -1.75 -5.97 -34.71
C TYR A 685 -2.80 -4.87 -34.92
N LYS A 686 -4.09 -5.15 -34.69
CA LYS A 686 -5.17 -4.15 -34.85
C LYS A 686 -5.02 -2.94 -33.94
N ASP A 687 -4.67 -3.16 -32.67
CA ASP A 687 -4.39 -2.13 -31.68
C ASP A 687 -3.12 -1.34 -32.04
N PHE A 688 -2.18 -1.95 -32.77
CA PHE A 688 -0.97 -1.31 -33.27
C PHE A 688 -1.23 -0.46 -34.52
N THR A 689 -2.05 -0.94 -35.46
CA THR A 689 -2.41 -0.23 -36.70
C THR A 689 -3.58 0.75 -36.52
N GLY A 690 -4.36 0.62 -35.44
CA GLY A 690 -5.57 1.40 -35.20
C GLY A 690 -6.76 0.99 -36.08
N GLU A 691 -6.70 -0.17 -36.73
CA GLU A 691 -7.79 -0.71 -37.55
C GLU A 691 -8.88 -1.32 -36.63
N MET A 692 -10.07 -0.70 -36.61
CA MET A 692 -11.25 -1.21 -35.89
C MET A 692 -11.85 -2.46 -36.56
#